data_AF-A0A1G3H3Q7-F1
#
_entry.id   AF-A0A1G3H3Q7-F1
#
_cell.length_a   1.000
_cell.length_b   1.000
_cell.length_c   1.000
_cell.angle_alpha   90.00
_cell.angle_beta   90.00
_cell.angle_gamma   90.00
#
_symmetry.space_group_name_H-M   'P 1'
#
loop_
_entity.id
_entity.type
_entity.pdbx_description
1 polymer ?
#
loop_
_entity_poly.entity_id
_entity_poly.type
_entity_poly.pdbx_seq_one_letter_code
_entity_poly.pdbx_strand_id
1 'polypeptide(L)'
;MTMRKTITRGLLALLSAFLMFGCTPSGTKSYPNAPFKGVVEDGSKETFKKVADATVWLIPATDVAAMGKTPLEVKKDSKNDEPLEDNLAANRGRYQNAKTNAKGEFSFADVPGGKYFVYVEPANSKYLPGGDKSRIAMGTDELGAKPMLIKISGNVPANATYIGSSACIECHEDQKHFTGTLHRLGITVVGKQSKLQDFSKFPEFNKGLNKLMAGTKFWFSGYDKGRSFDKYLITTKAPADASSVSFTATFYKDSDGKLKFRTENAKDAKDTPRVYPVDVTYGGGVFKQRYLYRVGPDLFPFVQFNQKGDDSFADRGRKVWRDYHGDWLYNEGTKKLADPSPAKSFDKECASCHYNGYTLTKTAAGGYKAGSANDRNGELDIDGDGKPNEINMGCETCHGPGSVHDKAKEIDMPSTIVSPNKLAAERASAICVQCHSRPQGNLKNDQPVNTANKMMLPGTARNVYLKDYTTREDAAPKDYWADGLHSKSHHQQGTDFIKSSKHRNGNHLVACADCHDTHGNGKFAHQLKADAKTPESCTSCHKDRTDMKAHLADKAKCTVDAAKITCSDCHNTKTMQTGAGFGKGLTGKDGKNYWMNDITSHLYDVPRKDNKGVKGVAPGAAMPIPYTKPCGAACHDTKNL
;
A
#
# COMPACT_ATOMS: atom_id res chain seq x y z
N MET A 1 -14.07 1.73 81.97
CA MET A 1 -15.12 1.32 82.94
C MET A 1 -16.29 2.29 82.72
N THR A 2 -17.50 1.93 82.32
CA THR A 2 -18.23 0.66 82.45
C THR A 2 -19.37 0.73 81.42
N MET A 3 -19.60 -0.37 80.68
CA MET A 3 -20.80 -0.55 79.86
C MET A 3 -22.01 -0.96 80.73
N ARG A 4 -23.19 -0.69 80.16
CA ARG A 4 -24.53 -1.34 80.29
C ARG A 4 -25.61 -0.35 80.75
N LYS A 5 -26.84 -0.31 80.19
CA LYS A 5 -27.60 -1.31 79.42
C LYS A 5 -28.80 -0.63 78.71
N THR A 6 -29.09 -1.10 77.49
CA THR A 6 -30.40 -1.30 76.81
C THR A 6 -31.66 -0.50 77.19
N ILE A 7 -32.41 -0.04 76.17
CA ILE A 7 -33.84 -0.39 75.92
C ILE A 7 -34.21 -0.10 74.45
N THR A 8 -35.00 -1.01 73.90
CA THR A 8 -35.66 -1.14 72.58
C THR A 8 -36.62 0.00 72.22
N ARG A 9 -36.77 0.32 70.92
CA ARG A 9 -38.06 0.73 70.31
C ARG A 9 -38.05 0.75 68.77
N GLY A 10 -38.85 -0.16 68.21
CA GLY A 10 -39.84 0.00 67.13
C GLY A 10 -39.63 0.98 65.98
N LEU A 11 -39.66 0.40 64.77
CA LEU A 11 -39.83 0.99 63.44
C LEU A 11 -40.88 2.11 63.35
N LEU A 12 -40.56 3.13 62.55
CA LEU A 12 -41.51 3.73 61.61
C LEU A 12 -40.77 4.05 60.30
N ALA A 13 -41.19 3.39 59.23
CA ALA A 13 -40.63 3.53 57.88
C ALA A 13 -41.25 4.73 57.16
N LEU A 14 -40.41 5.61 56.62
CA LEU A 14 -40.78 6.63 55.64
C LEU A 14 -40.00 6.35 54.36
N LEU A 15 -40.72 5.88 53.33
CA LEU A 15 -40.22 5.66 51.98
C LEU A 15 -39.71 6.99 51.40
N SER A 16 -38.43 7.01 51.04
CA SER A 16 -37.84 8.02 50.14
C SER A 16 -37.52 7.31 48.83
N ALA A 17 -38.29 7.60 47.77
CA ALA A 17 -38.05 7.06 46.44
C ALA A 17 -36.79 7.70 45.82
N PHE A 18 -35.66 6.99 45.89
CA PHE A 18 -34.48 7.27 45.09
C PHE A 18 -34.69 6.68 43.69
N LEU A 19 -35.09 7.51 42.73
CA LEU A 19 -35.02 7.20 41.30
C LEU A 19 -33.55 7.17 40.87
N MET A 20 -32.93 5.99 40.99
CA MET A 20 -31.68 5.68 40.30
C MET A 20 -31.99 5.57 38.80
N PHE A 21 -31.80 6.68 38.07
CA PHE A 21 -31.66 6.63 36.61
C PHE A 21 -30.35 5.90 36.28
N GLY A 22 -30.43 4.57 36.20
CA GLY A 22 -29.41 3.77 35.56
C GLY A 22 -29.36 4.13 34.08
N CYS A 23 -28.27 4.74 33.63
CA CYS A 23 -27.91 4.76 32.21
C CYS A 23 -27.68 3.32 31.76
N THR A 24 -28.73 2.64 31.31
CA THR A 24 -28.61 1.44 30.49
C THR A 24 -27.91 1.84 29.18
N PRO A 25 -26.80 1.20 28.79
CA PRO A 25 -26.27 1.37 27.45
C PRO A 25 -27.36 0.93 26.46
N SER A 26 -27.57 1.75 25.44
CA SER A 26 -28.50 1.49 24.34
C SER A 26 -28.31 0.07 23.79
N GLY A 27 -29.41 -0.69 23.76
CA GLY A 27 -29.58 -2.12 23.48
C GLY A 27 -28.42 -2.86 22.81
N THR A 28 -27.80 -3.77 23.54
CA THR A 28 -27.08 -4.91 22.91
C THR A 28 -28.10 -5.75 22.15
N LYS A 29 -28.03 -5.75 20.81
CA LYS A 29 -28.84 -6.64 19.97
C LYS A 29 -28.65 -8.08 20.45
N SER A 30 -29.73 -8.70 20.92
CA SER A 30 -29.74 -10.13 21.23
C SER A 30 -29.86 -10.91 19.93
N TYR A 31 -29.13 -12.02 19.84
CA TYR A 31 -29.11 -12.90 18.67
C TYR A 31 -29.69 -14.26 19.08
N PRO A 32 -30.70 -14.78 18.36
CA PRO A 32 -31.26 -16.09 18.68
C PRO A 32 -30.31 -17.21 18.26
N ASN A 33 -30.40 -18.37 18.90
CA ASN A 33 -29.85 -19.58 18.31
C ASN A 33 -30.53 -19.86 16.96
N ALA A 34 -29.79 -20.33 15.96
CA ALA A 34 -30.35 -20.62 14.64
C ALA A 34 -29.61 -21.76 13.93
N PRO A 35 -30.31 -22.63 13.18
CA PRO A 35 -29.66 -23.51 12.22
C PRO A 35 -29.02 -22.68 11.11
N PHE A 36 -27.91 -23.16 10.55
CA PHE A 36 -27.23 -22.51 9.44
C PHE A 36 -26.86 -23.55 8.38
N LYS A 37 -27.17 -23.28 7.11
CA LYS A 37 -26.83 -24.18 6.01
C LYS A 37 -26.44 -23.41 4.77
N GLY A 38 -25.76 -24.07 3.85
CA GLY A 38 -25.35 -23.43 2.62
C GLY A 38 -24.60 -24.35 1.69
N VAL A 39 -23.99 -23.74 0.68
CA VAL A 39 -23.22 -24.42 -0.37
C VAL A 39 -21.93 -23.66 -0.64
N VAL A 40 -20.83 -24.40 -0.82
CA VAL A 40 -19.54 -23.87 -1.27
C VAL A 40 -19.31 -24.22 -2.75
N GLU A 41 -18.95 -23.21 -3.54
CA GLU A 41 -18.62 -23.34 -4.97
C GLU A 41 -17.47 -22.41 -5.39
N ASP A 42 -16.93 -22.57 -6.59
CA ASP A 42 -15.76 -21.81 -7.08
C ASP A 42 -16.06 -20.72 -8.13
N GLY A 43 -17.26 -20.70 -8.73
CA GLY A 43 -17.55 -19.95 -9.96
C GLY A 43 -18.67 -18.89 -9.92
N SER A 44 -19.19 -18.47 -11.09
CA SER A 44 -20.33 -17.51 -11.21
C SER A 44 -21.67 -18.24 -11.03
N LYS A 45 -22.82 -17.69 -11.44
CA LYS A 45 -24.12 -18.40 -11.36
C LYS A 45 -24.33 -19.39 -12.51
N GLU A 46 -23.50 -19.32 -13.54
CA GLU A 46 -23.64 -20.03 -14.80
C GLU A 46 -22.58 -21.13 -14.96
N THR A 47 -21.39 -20.94 -14.37
CA THR A 47 -20.24 -21.84 -14.48
C THR A 47 -19.58 -22.05 -13.13
N PHE A 48 -19.94 -23.12 -12.42
CA PHE A 48 -19.33 -23.43 -11.12
C PHE A 48 -19.25 -24.93 -10.83
N LYS A 49 -18.21 -25.31 -10.10
CA LYS A 49 -18.09 -26.62 -9.46
C LYS A 49 -18.41 -26.51 -7.99
N LYS A 50 -19.17 -27.50 -7.50
CA LYS A 50 -19.40 -27.67 -6.07
C LYS A 50 -18.13 -28.16 -5.41
N VAL A 51 -17.78 -27.55 -4.28
CA VAL A 51 -16.52 -27.85 -3.58
C VAL A 51 -16.83 -28.83 -2.46
N ALA A 52 -16.55 -30.10 -2.72
CA ALA A 52 -16.66 -31.16 -1.74
C ALA A 52 -15.52 -31.12 -0.70
N ASP A 53 -15.78 -31.69 0.46
CA ASP A 53 -14.84 -31.91 1.56
C ASP A 53 -14.21 -30.67 2.20
N ALA A 54 -14.62 -29.46 1.82
CA ALA A 54 -14.18 -28.23 2.46
C ALA A 54 -14.79 -28.12 3.88
N THR A 55 -14.04 -27.53 4.81
CA THR A 55 -14.52 -27.27 6.17
C THR A 55 -14.97 -25.83 6.28
N VAL A 56 -16.24 -25.61 6.60
CA VAL A 56 -16.80 -24.29 6.90
C VAL A 56 -16.68 -24.05 8.40
N TRP A 57 -16.02 -22.97 8.78
CA TRP A 57 -15.78 -22.56 10.16
C TRP A 57 -16.60 -21.33 10.52
N LEU A 58 -17.17 -21.33 11.73
CA LEU A 58 -17.81 -20.16 12.33
C LEU A 58 -16.86 -19.54 13.35
N ILE A 59 -16.21 -18.43 12.98
CA ILE A 59 -15.27 -17.70 13.83
C ILE A 59 -16.04 -16.59 14.56
N PRO A 60 -16.15 -16.60 15.91
CA PRO A 60 -16.88 -15.57 16.64
C PRO A 60 -16.31 -14.18 16.41
N ALA A 61 -17.17 -13.23 16.07
CA ALA A 61 -16.84 -11.82 15.90
C ALA A 61 -16.20 -11.20 17.15
N THR A 62 -16.58 -11.70 18.34
CA THR A 62 -16.04 -11.27 19.62
C THR A 62 -14.55 -11.59 19.77
N ASP A 63 -14.09 -12.69 19.20
CA ASP A 63 -12.71 -13.16 19.33
C ASP A 63 -11.80 -12.34 18.40
N VAL A 64 -12.28 -12.04 17.19
CA VAL A 64 -11.65 -11.07 16.27
C VAL A 64 -11.61 -9.66 16.88
N ALA A 65 -12.70 -9.22 17.52
CA ALA A 65 -12.73 -7.93 18.21
C ALA A 65 -11.79 -7.88 19.42
N ALA A 66 -11.66 -8.99 20.17
CA ALA A 66 -10.73 -9.10 21.29
C ALA A 66 -9.28 -9.04 20.79
N MET A 67 -8.95 -9.75 19.71
CA MET A 67 -7.65 -9.67 19.05
C MET A 67 -7.32 -8.25 18.63
N GLY A 68 -8.26 -7.51 18.02
CA GLY A 68 -8.07 -6.13 17.58
C GLY A 68 -7.74 -5.14 18.71
N LYS A 69 -8.01 -5.49 19.98
CA LYS A 69 -7.64 -4.69 21.17
C LYS A 69 -6.21 -4.94 21.65
N THR A 70 -5.53 -5.95 21.11
CA THR A 70 -4.14 -6.27 21.47
C THR A 70 -3.16 -5.51 20.56
N PRO A 71 -1.97 -5.12 21.05
CA PRO A 71 -0.92 -4.59 20.19
C PRO A 71 -0.58 -5.57 19.05
N LEU A 72 -0.48 -5.09 17.81
CA LEU A 72 -0.11 -5.93 16.68
C LEU A 72 1.36 -6.31 16.74
N GLU A 73 1.66 -7.59 16.55
CA GLU A 73 3.04 -8.05 16.32
C GLU A 73 3.29 -8.22 14.82
N VAL A 74 4.14 -7.39 14.24
CA VAL A 74 4.54 -7.49 12.81
C VAL A 74 5.81 -8.32 12.72
N LYS A 75 5.69 -9.64 12.83
CA LYS A 75 6.81 -10.59 12.83
C LYS A 75 6.39 -11.96 12.30
N LYS A 76 7.35 -12.80 11.93
CA LYS A 76 7.12 -14.21 11.61
C LYS A 76 6.48 -14.92 12.81
N ASP A 77 5.52 -15.81 12.54
CA ASP A 77 4.78 -16.56 13.56
C ASP A 77 4.04 -15.68 14.57
N SER A 78 3.66 -14.47 14.14
CA SER A 78 2.69 -13.69 14.87
C SER A 78 1.40 -14.49 15.04
N LYS A 79 0.75 -14.29 16.19
CA LYS A 79 -0.53 -14.95 16.53
C LYS A 79 -1.70 -13.99 16.45
N ASN A 80 -1.48 -12.77 15.94
CA ASN A 80 -2.49 -11.73 15.96
C ASN A 80 -2.45 -10.76 14.77
N ASP A 81 -1.86 -11.15 13.63
CA ASP A 81 -1.79 -10.33 12.41
C ASP A 81 -2.59 -10.89 11.22
N GLU A 82 -3.13 -12.10 11.34
CA GLU A 82 -4.09 -12.72 10.42
C GLU A 82 -5.43 -12.95 11.15
N PRO A 83 -6.38 -11.98 11.14
CA PRO A 83 -7.55 -11.96 12.02
C PRO A 83 -8.44 -13.21 11.99
N LEU A 84 -8.56 -13.91 10.86
CA LEU A 84 -9.34 -15.16 10.81
C LEU A 84 -8.44 -16.37 11.00
N GLU A 85 -7.31 -16.44 10.29
CA GLU A 85 -6.42 -17.60 10.33
C GLU A 85 -5.76 -17.84 11.69
N ASP A 86 -5.29 -16.79 12.36
CA ASP A 86 -4.69 -16.91 13.70
C ASP A 86 -5.74 -17.26 14.75
N ASN A 87 -6.93 -16.65 14.67
CA ASN A 87 -8.04 -16.98 15.56
C ASN A 87 -8.47 -18.43 15.38
N LEU A 88 -8.60 -18.90 14.14
CA LEU A 88 -8.92 -20.28 13.84
C LEU A 88 -7.84 -21.21 14.39
N ALA A 89 -6.57 -20.96 14.07
CA ALA A 89 -5.44 -21.78 14.53
C ALA A 89 -5.41 -21.94 16.06
N ALA A 90 -5.68 -20.86 16.80
CA ALA A 90 -5.70 -20.88 18.26
C ALA A 90 -6.92 -21.59 18.88
N ASN A 91 -8.03 -21.75 18.13
CA ASN A 91 -9.33 -22.14 18.70
C ASN A 91 -10.04 -23.27 17.94
N ARG A 92 -9.33 -24.04 17.10
CA ARG A 92 -9.94 -25.12 16.28
C ARG A 92 -10.78 -26.10 17.10
N GLY A 93 -10.36 -26.42 18.33
CA GLY A 93 -11.10 -27.33 19.22
C GLY A 93 -12.37 -26.74 19.84
N ARG A 94 -12.61 -25.43 19.67
CA ARG A 94 -13.76 -24.70 20.24
C ARG A 94 -14.74 -24.21 19.17
N TYR A 95 -14.25 -23.83 17.99
CA TYR A 95 -15.10 -23.28 16.94
C TYR A 95 -15.94 -24.36 16.27
N GLN A 96 -17.23 -24.04 16.09
CA GLN A 96 -18.11 -24.90 15.31
C GLN A 96 -17.64 -24.95 13.87
N ASN A 97 -17.71 -26.14 13.29
CA ASN A 97 -17.42 -26.36 11.88
C ASN A 97 -18.35 -27.42 11.28
N ALA A 98 -18.51 -27.35 9.97
CA ALA A 98 -19.25 -28.32 9.19
C ALA A 98 -18.49 -28.62 7.90
N LYS A 99 -18.39 -29.90 7.55
CA LYS A 99 -17.74 -30.35 6.31
C LYS A 99 -18.75 -30.37 5.17
N THR A 100 -18.34 -29.93 3.98
CA THR A 100 -19.19 -29.99 2.79
C THR A 100 -19.28 -31.42 2.25
N ASN A 101 -20.48 -31.81 1.82
CA ASN A 101 -20.70 -33.10 1.14
C ASN A 101 -20.26 -33.05 -0.33
N ALA A 102 -20.48 -34.13 -1.09
CA ALA A 102 -20.14 -34.20 -2.52
C ALA A 102 -20.85 -33.14 -3.40
N LYS A 103 -21.95 -32.56 -2.93
CA LYS A 103 -22.69 -31.47 -3.58
C LYS A 103 -22.25 -30.08 -3.08
N GLY A 104 -21.19 -30.02 -2.27
CA GLY A 104 -20.70 -28.79 -1.66
C GLY A 104 -21.58 -28.25 -0.54
N GLU A 105 -22.58 -29.01 -0.08
CA GLU A 105 -23.55 -28.57 0.92
C GLU A 105 -23.01 -28.78 2.33
N PHE A 106 -23.25 -27.83 3.23
CA PHE A 106 -22.94 -27.93 4.65
C PHE A 106 -24.17 -27.57 5.51
N SER A 107 -24.20 -28.05 6.75
CA SER A 107 -25.24 -27.70 7.72
C SER A 107 -24.72 -27.71 9.16
N PHE A 108 -25.21 -26.74 9.93
CA PHE A 108 -25.11 -26.60 11.37
C PHE A 108 -26.53 -26.74 11.91
N ALA A 109 -26.75 -27.71 12.80
CA ALA A 109 -28.07 -27.94 13.38
C ALA A 109 -28.48 -26.82 14.35
N ASP A 110 -27.52 -26.32 15.14
CA ASP A 110 -27.74 -25.23 16.10
C ASP A 110 -26.47 -24.37 16.25
N VAL A 111 -26.57 -23.11 15.87
CA VAL A 111 -25.51 -22.10 16.06
C VAL A 111 -25.90 -21.19 17.23
N PRO A 112 -25.10 -21.13 18.32
CA PRO A 112 -25.35 -20.25 19.45
C PRO A 112 -25.48 -18.80 19.02
N GLY A 113 -26.45 -18.10 19.62
CA GLY A 113 -26.72 -16.70 19.37
C GLY A 113 -25.46 -15.82 19.41
N GLY A 114 -25.16 -15.16 18.30
CA GLY A 114 -23.99 -14.29 18.20
C GLY A 114 -23.74 -13.80 16.78
N LYS A 115 -22.56 -13.21 16.58
CA LYS A 115 -22.04 -12.81 15.27
C LYS A 115 -20.83 -13.65 14.90
N TYR A 116 -20.77 -14.08 13.65
CA TYR A 116 -19.70 -14.94 13.15
C TYR A 116 -19.18 -14.49 11.79
N PHE A 117 -17.88 -14.65 11.59
CA PHE A 117 -17.28 -14.71 10.27
C PHE A 117 -17.37 -16.14 9.75
N VAL A 118 -17.79 -16.30 8.50
CA VAL A 118 -17.90 -17.61 7.84
C VAL A 118 -16.66 -17.83 6.97
N TYR A 119 -15.78 -18.72 7.41
CA TYR A 119 -14.48 -18.97 6.77
C TYR A 119 -14.42 -20.40 6.21
N VAL A 120 -13.99 -20.56 4.97
CA VAL A 120 -13.87 -21.87 4.32
C VAL A 120 -12.41 -22.28 4.25
N GLU A 121 -12.12 -23.47 4.76
CA GLU A 121 -10.85 -24.17 4.63
C GLU A 121 -10.98 -25.32 3.62
N PRO A 122 -10.40 -25.20 2.41
CA PRO A 122 -10.45 -26.26 1.40
C PRO A 122 -9.69 -27.52 1.82
N ALA A 123 -10.13 -28.68 1.35
CA ALA A 123 -9.46 -29.96 1.61
C ALA A 123 -8.15 -30.17 0.84
N ASN A 124 -7.89 -29.37 -0.18
CA ASN A 124 -6.71 -29.50 -1.05
C ASN A 124 -6.27 -28.14 -1.60
N SER A 125 -5.09 -28.12 -2.21
CA SER A 125 -4.43 -26.90 -2.70
C SER A 125 -5.02 -26.33 -3.99
N LYS A 126 -6.05 -26.95 -4.58
CA LYS A 126 -6.74 -26.43 -5.77
C LYS A 126 -7.45 -25.11 -5.50
N TYR A 127 -7.87 -24.91 -4.24
CA TYR A 127 -8.57 -23.71 -3.80
C TYR A 127 -7.80 -23.04 -2.67
N LEU A 128 -8.02 -21.74 -2.52
CA LEU A 128 -7.45 -20.95 -1.44
C LEU A 128 -8.44 -20.78 -0.28
N PRO A 129 -7.96 -20.79 0.97
CA PRO A 129 -8.79 -20.52 2.14
C PRO A 129 -9.45 -19.12 2.12
N GLY A 130 -10.61 -19.01 2.78
CA GLY A 130 -11.38 -17.78 2.91
C GLY A 130 -12.81 -17.90 2.38
N GLY A 131 -13.12 -17.24 1.28
CA GLY A 131 -14.45 -17.15 0.69
C GLY A 131 -14.98 -15.72 0.65
N ASP A 132 -15.85 -15.42 -0.32
CA ASP A 132 -16.44 -14.09 -0.54
C ASP A 132 -17.33 -13.61 0.62
N LYS A 133 -17.73 -14.51 1.53
CA LYS A 133 -18.50 -14.20 2.75
C LYS A 133 -17.66 -14.07 4.03
N SER A 134 -16.35 -14.24 3.94
CA SER A 134 -15.47 -14.28 5.12
C SER A 134 -15.17 -12.91 5.74
N ARG A 135 -15.45 -11.79 5.06
CA ARG A 135 -14.99 -10.45 5.48
C ARG A 135 -15.96 -9.68 6.36
N ILE A 136 -17.24 -10.06 6.39
CA ILE A 136 -18.28 -9.36 7.14
C ILE A 136 -18.89 -10.34 8.14
N ALA A 137 -18.90 -9.97 9.42
CA ALA A 137 -19.53 -10.77 10.45
C ALA A 137 -21.06 -10.66 10.35
N MET A 138 -21.73 -11.80 10.37
CA MET A 138 -23.20 -11.90 10.27
C MET A 138 -23.78 -12.40 11.59
N GLY A 139 -24.90 -11.83 12.00
CA GLY A 139 -25.68 -12.35 13.12
C GLY A 139 -26.31 -13.70 12.80
N THR A 140 -26.58 -14.53 13.82
CA THR A 140 -27.28 -15.80 13.63
C THR A 140 -28.69 -15.65 13.04
N ASP A 141 -29.35 -14.52 13.26
CA ASP A 141 -30.59 -14.14 12.59
C ASP A 141 -30.40 -14.00 11.07
N GLU A 142 -29.28 -13.43 10.63
CA GLU A 142 -28.92 -13.29 9.22
C GLU A 142 -28.46 -14.63 8.61
N LEU A 143 -27.67 -15.41 9.36
CA LEU A 143 -27.19 -16.73 8.95
C LEU A 143 -28.35 -17.72 8.76
N GLY A 144 -29.31 -17.72 9.67
CA GLY A 144 -30.47 -18.63 9.64
C GLY A 144 -31.58 -18.21 8.67
N ALA A 145 -31.56 -16.97 8.16
CA ALA A 145 -32.64 -16.45 7.32
C ALA A 145 -32.78 -17.16 5.97
N LYS A 146 -31.67 -17.60 5.37
CA LYS A 146 -31.66 -18.32 4.08
C LYS A 146 -30.38 -19.13 3.89
N PRO A 147 -30.40 -20.19 3.05
CA PRO A 147 -29.18 -20.90 2.69
C PRO A 147 -28.12 -19.95 2.11
N MET A 148 -26.89 -20.04 2.63
CA MET A 148 -25.79 -19.20 2.17
C MET A 148 -25.07 -19.83 0.99
N LEU A 149 -24.77 -19.02 -0.02
CA LEU A 149 -23.87 -19.38 -1.10
C LEU A 149 -22.51 -18.74 -0.83
N ILE A 150 -21.48 -19.57 -0.70
CA ILE A 150 -20.10 -19.13 -0.46
C ILE A 150 -19.27 -19.46 -1.69
N LYS A 151 -18.56 -18.45 -2.21
CA LYS A 151 -17.67 -18.58 -3.36
C LYS A 151 -16.23 -18.52 -2.90
N ILE A 152 -15.43 -19.53 -3.25
CA ILE A 152 -14.01 -19.59 -2.92
C ILE A 152 -13.14 -19.36 -4.15
N SER A 153 -11.91 -18.88 -3.93
CA SER A 153 -10.94 -18.67 -5.00
C SER A 153 -10.30 -19.99 -5.42
N GLY A 154 -10.09 -20.18 -6.72
CA GLY A 154 -9.07 -21.09 -7.22
C GLY A 154 -7.68 -20.70 -6.76
N ASN A 155 -6.72 -21.58 -6.98
CA ASN A 155 -5.31 -21.36 -6.73
C ASN A 155 -4.51 -21.44 -8.04
N VAL A 156 -3.28 -20.95 -8.03
CA VAL A 156 -2.37 -21.06 -9.17
C VAL A 156 -1.86 -22.51 -9.28
N PRO A 157 -2.09 -23.21 -10.41
CA PRO A 157 -1.50 -24.52 -10.65
C PRO A 157 0.02 -24.46 -10.72
N ALA A 158 0.72 -25.48 -10.18
CA ALA A 158 2.18 -25.47 -10.08
C ALA A 158 2.92 -25.41 -11.44
N ASN A 159 2.26 -25.85 -12.52
CA ASN A 159 2.77 -25.81 -13.89
C ASN A 159 2.36 -24.55 -14.67
N ALA A 160 1.65 -23.60 -14.05
CA ALA A 160 1.21 -22.39 -14.71
C ALA A 160 2.38 -21.42 -14.94
N THR A 161 2.52 -20.96 -16.19
CA THR A 161 3.41 -19.90 -16.63
C THR A 161 2.65 -18.60 -16.92
N TYR A 162 3.39 -17.49 -16.91
CA TYR A 162 2.87 -16.16 -17.24
C TYR A 162 2.60 -16.03 -18.75
N ILE A 163 1.55 -15.32 -19.13
CA ILE A 163 1.12 -15.13 -20.53
C ILE A 163 0.97 -13.65 -20.94
N GLY A 164 1.15 -12.71 -20.00
CA GLY A 164 1.05 -11.28 -20.25
C GLY A 164 -0.39 -10.75 -20.27
N SER A 165 -0.58 -9.50 -19.84
CA SER A 165 -1.91 -8.89 -19.70
C SER A 165 -2.67 -8.77 -21.04
N SER A 166 -1.99 -8.72 -22.18
CA SER A 166 -2.64 -8.72 -23.50
C SER A 166 -3.49 -9.96 -23.72
N ALA A 167 -3.04 -11.14 -23.29
CA ALA A 167 -3.81 -12.38 -23.41
C ALA A 167 -5.05 -12.34 -22.50
N CYS A 168 -4.91 -11.78 -21.29
CA CYS A 168 -6.04 -11.63 -20.37
C CYS A 168 -7.13 -10.70 -20.93
N ILE A 169 -6.73 -9.56 -21.49
CA ILE A 169 -7.67 -8.53 -21.99
C ILE A 169 -8.42 -8.99 -23.25
N GLU A 170 -7.94 -9.99 -23.99
CA GLU A 170 -8.69 -10.57 -25.12
C GLU A 170 -10.02 -11.18 -24.71
N CYS A 171 -10.09 -11.79 -23.52
CA CYS A 171 -11.34 -12.34 -22.97
C CYS A 171 -11.98 -11.43 -21.91
N HIS A 172 -11.19 -10.57 -21.28
CA HIS A 172 -11.62 -9.64 -20.22
C HIS A 172 -11.54 -8.17 -20.68
N GLU A 173 -12.18 -7.86 -21.81
CA GLU A 173 -12.13 -6.54 -22.43
C GLU A 173 -12.65 -5.42 -21.50
N ASP A 174 -13.58 -5.74 -20.61
CA ASP A 174 -14.14 -4.84 -19.60
C ASP A 174 -13.10 -4.39 -18.56
N GLN A 175 -11.99 -5.11 -18.45
CA GLN A 175 -10.88 -4.77 -17.55
C GLN A 175 -9.78 -3.95 -18.24
N LYS A 176 -9.95 -3.59 -19.52
CA LYS A 176 -8.97 -2.78 -20.29
C LYS A 176 -8.68 -1.43 -19.65
N HIS A 177 -9.57 -0.89 -18.81
CA HIS A 177 -9.31 0.33 -18.02
C HIS A 177 -8.04 0.26 -17.16
N PHE A 178 -7.54 -0.95 -16.87
CA PHE A 178 -6.30 -1.16 -16.14
C PHE A 178 -5.09 -0.51 -16.84
N THR A 179 -5.10 -0.40 -18.17
CA THR A 179 -4.04 0.26 -18.96
C THR A 179 -3.86 1.74 -18.60
N GLY A 180 -4.90 2.37 -18.05
CA GLY A 180 -4.91 3.74 -17.56
C GLY A 180 -4.52 3.91 -16.10
N THR A 181 -4.01 2.86 -15.43
CA THR A 181 -3.60 2.90 -14.02
C THR A 181 -2.10 3.12 -13.86
N LEU A 182 -1.68 3.72 -12.74
CA LEU A 182 -0.25 3.94 -12.47
C LEU A 182 0.54 2.66 -12.19
N HIS A 183 -0.14 1.54 -11.97
CA HIS A 183 0.48 0.21 -11.99
C HIS A 183 0.98 -0.17 -13.39
N ARG A 184 0.33 0.34 -14.44
CA ARG A 184 0.67 0.07 -15.85
C ARG A 184 1.51 1.16 -16.51
N LEU A 185 1.45 2.39 -15.98
CA LEU A 185 2.17 3.55 -16.51
C LEU A 185 3.51 3.81 -15.79
N GLY A 186 3.79 3.10 -14.70
CA GLY A 186 4.92 3.38 -13.81
C GLY A 186 6.28 3.36 -14.49
N ILE A 187 6.46 2.55 -15.55
CA ILE A 187 7.68 2.41 -16.32
C ILE A 187 7.35 2.63 -17.80
N THR A 188 7.97 3.61 -18.45
CA THR A 188 7.65 3.97 -19.85
C THR A 188 8.92 4.21 -20.65
N VAL A 189 9.04 3.58 -21.83
CA VAL A 189 10.15 3.82 -22.74
C VAL A 189 10.06 5.24 -23.31
N VAL A 190 11.16 5.98 -23.26
CA VAL A 190 11.22 7.37 -23.73
C VAL A 190 10.92 7.41 -25.23
N GLY A 191 9.93 8.20 -25.61
CA GLY A 191 9.52 8.36 -27.01
C GLY A 191 8.75 7.18 -27.62
N LYS A 192 8.51 6.10 -26.86
CA LYS A 192 7.76 4.92 -27.33
C LYS A 192 6.77 4.44 -26.27
N GLN A 193 5.51 4.86 -26.43
CA GLN A 193 4.40 4.35 -25.62
C GLN A 193 4.01 2.94 -26.09
N SER A 194 3.83 2.02 -25.13
CA SER A 194 3.27 0.69 -25.40
C SER A 194 1.75 0.75 -25.64
N LYS A 195 1.20 -0.25 -26.34
CA LYS A 195 -0.25 -0.42 -26.52
C LYS A 195 -1.00 -0.82 -25.24
N LEU A 196 -0.29 -1.17 -24.17
CA LEU A 196 -0.85 -1.44 -22.85
C LEU A 196 -0.83 -0.21 -21.92
N GLN A 197 -0.45 0.96 -22.41
CA GLN A 197 -0.37 2.18 -21.62
C GLN A 197 -1.37 3.21 -22.14
N ASP A 198 -2.21 3.75 -21.24
CA ASP A 198 -3.10 4.88 -21.51
C ASP A 198 -2.85 6.04 -20.53
N PHE A 199 -2.29 7.14 -21.03
CA PHE A 199 -1.97 8.33 -20.22
C PHE A 199 -3.12 9.34 -20.12
N SER A 200 -4.31 9.06 -20.66
CA SER A 200 -5.43 10.00 -20.72
C SER A 200 -5.78 10.66 -19.37
N LYS A 201 -5.62 9.91 -18.27
CA LYS A 201 -5.87 10.38 -16.89
C LYS A 201 -4.72 11.19 -16.27
N PHE A 202 -3.57 11.29 -16.94
CA PHE A 202 -2.34 11.91 -16.43
C PHE A 202 -1.70 12.86 -17.46
N PRO A 203 -2.36 13.98 -17.82
CA PRO A 203 -1.83 14.90 -18.84
C PRO A 203 -0.46 15.50 -18.47
N GLU A 204 -0.17 15.63 -17.17
CA GLU A 204 1.10 16.17 -16.65
C GLU A 204 2.19 15.10 -16.47
N PHE A 205 1.96 13.86 -16.91
CA PHE A 205 2.87 12.73 -16.68
C PHE A 205 4.31 13.03 -17.12
N ASN A 206 4.46 13.62 -18.31
CA ASN A 206 5.76 13.90 -18.93
C ASN A 206 6.30 15.32 -18.66
N LYS A 207 5.76 16.07 -17.70
CA LYS A 207 6.20 17.45 -17.42
C LYS A 207 7.71 17.57 -17.19
N GLY A 208 8.29 16.64 -16.43
CA GLY A 208 9.73 16.60 -16.18
C GLY A 208 10.50 16.11 -17.41
N LEU A 209 10.03 15.04 -18.08
CA LEU A 209 10.66 14.51 -19.29
C LEU A 209 10.76 15.59 -20.38
N ASN A 210 9.70 16.36 -20.61
CA ASN A 210 9.65 17.43 -21.60
C ASN A 210 10.72 18.50 -21.33
N LYS A 211 11.02 18.80 -20.06
CA LYS A 211 12.11 19.73 -19.69
C LYS A 211 13.49 19.15 -20.04
N LEU A 212 13.70 17.86 -19.80
CA LEU A 212 14.96 17.20 -20.13
C LEU A 212 15.17 17.14 -21.65
N MET A 213 14.11 16.79 -22.41
CA MET A 213 14.11 16.77 -23.87
C MET A 213 14.42 18.14 -24.48
N ALA A 214 13.99 19.23 -23.82
CA ALA A 214 14.26 20.60 -24.25
C ALA A 214 15.68 21.09 -23.96
N GLY A 215 16.51 20.32 -23.24
CA GLY A 215 17.90 20.68 -22.95
C GLY A 215 18.10 21.26 -21.55
N THR A 216 18.01 20.44 -20.51
CA THR A 216 18.26 20.88 -19.12
C THR A 216 19.70 20.59 -18.70
N LYS A 217 20.42 21.60 -18.21
CA LYS A 217 21.70 21.43 -17.52
C LYS A 217 21.51 21.47 -16.01
N PHE A 218 22.17 20.54 -15.33
CA PHE A 218 22.21 20.46 -13.88
C PHE A 218 23.63 20.66 -13.36
N TRP A 219 23.75 21.39 -12.25
CA TRP A 219 24.97 21.55 -11.48
C TRP A 219 24.84 20.80 -10.15
N PHE A 220 25.75 19.86 -9.91
CA PHE A 220 25.81 19.07 -8.68
C PHE A 220 26.84 19.68 -7.75
N SER A 221 26.40 20.15 -6.59
CA SER A 221 27.23 20.88 -5.62
C SER A 221 26.89 20.49 -4.18
N GLY A 222 27.72 20.94 -3.23
CA GLY A 222 27.40 20.83 -1.79
C GLY A 222 27.16 19.38 -1.33
N TYR A 223 28.08 18.49 -1.72
CA TYR A 223 28.04 17.07 -1.37
C TYR A 223 27.95 16.85 0.14
N ASP A 224 27.01 16.01 0.55
CA ASP A 224 26.79 15.62 1.93
C ASP A 224 26.78 14.09 2.05
N LYS A 225 27.88 13.54 2.58
CA LYS A 225 28.05 12.09 2.80
C LYS A 225 27.07 11.50 3.81
N GLY A 226 26.45 12.32 4.66
CA GLY A 226 25.48 11.89 5.67
C GLY A 226 24.09 11.61 5.08
N ARG A 227 23.84 12.00 3.83
CA ARG A 227 22.58 11.74 3.14
C ARG A 227 22.60 10.39 2.42
N SER A 228 21.41 9.89 2.11
CA SER A 228 21.21 8.62 1.41
C SER A 228 21.40 8.79 -0.10
N PHE A 229 20.32 8.81 -0.89
CA PHE A 229 20.40 8.90 -2.35
C PHE A 229 20.54 10.33 -2.90
N ASP A 230 20.28 11.35 -2.08
CA ASP A 230 20.25 12.76 -2.47
C ASP A 230 21.40 13.55 -1.83
N LYS A 231 22.63 13.11 -2.10
CA LYS A 231 23.85 13.66 -1.50
C LYS A 231 24.20 15.04 -2.03
N TYR A 232 23.77 15.39 -3.24
CA TYR A 232 24.05 16.69 -3.85
C TYR A 232 22.87 17.66 -3.75
N LEU A 233 23.20 18.95 -3.73
CA LEU A 233 22.32 19.99 -4.24
C LEU A 233 22.34 19.94 -5.76
N ILE A 234 21.14 19.98 -6.35
CA ILE A 234 20.97 20.08 -7.80
C ILE A 234 20.28 21.40 -8.14
N THR A 235 20.83 22.14 -9.09
CA THR A 235 20.25 23.38 -9.60
C THR A 235 20.26 23.39 -11.13
N THR A 236 19.31 24.09 -11.74
CA THR A 236 19.24 24.33 -13.20
C THR A 236 19.90 25.65 -13.61
N LYS A 237 20.50 26.35 -12.66
CA LYS A 237 21.34 27.54 -12.86
C LYS A 237 22.68 27.29 -12.18
N ALA A 238 23.75 27.83 -12.76
CA ALA A 238 25.07 27.76 -12.16
C ALA A 238 25.05 28.33 -10.73
N PRO A 239 25.58 27.61 -9.72
CA PRO A 239 25.75 28.16 -8.38
C PRO A 239 26.68 29.38 -8.39
N ALA A 240 26.44 30.32 -7.48
CA ALA A 240 27.29 31.51 -7.33
C ALA A 240 28.76 31.14 -7.03
N ASP A 241 28.95 30.13 -6.17
CA ASP A 241 30.25 29.54 -5.94
C ASP A 241 30.50 28.37 -6.91
N ALA A 242 31.18 28.64 -8.02
CA ALA A 242 31.57 27.62 -9.00
C ALA A 242 32.50 26.56 -8.38
N SER A 243 33.28 26.91 -7.35
CA SER A 243 34.17 25.99 -6.64
C SER A 243 33.42 25.00 -5.75
N SER A 244 32.10 25.17 -5.55
CA SER A 244 31.25 24.18 -4.87
C SER A 244 30.77 23.06 -5.80
N VAL A 245 30.89 23.22 -7.12
CA VAL A 245 30.38 22.28 -8.12
C VAL A 245 31.36 21.12 -8.29
N SER A 246 30.89 19.89 -8.14
CA SER A 246 31.69 18.68 -8.36
C SER A 246 31.66 18.27 -9.83
N PHE A 247 30.45 18.22 -10.41
CA PHE A 247 30.25 17.90 -11.82
C PHE A 247 28.94 18.53 -12.33
N THR A 248 28.75 18.50 -13.65
CA THR A 248 27.48 18.90 -14.28
C THR A 248 26.92 17.75 -15.10
N ALA A 249 25.60 17.74 -15.29
CA ALA A 249 24.93 16.83 -16.22
C ALA A 249 24.05 17.63 -17.18
N THR A 250 24.36 17.59 -18.47
CA THR A 250 23.62 18.32 -19.52
C THR A 250 22.78 17.33 -20.32
N PHE A 251 21.47 17.39 -20.16
CA PHE A 251 20.51 16.60 -20.94
C PHE A 251 20.27 17.26 -22.29
N TYR A 252 20.07 16.45 -23.33
CA TYR A 252 19.78 16.90 -24.68
C TYR A 252 19.10 15.78 -25.49
N LYS A 253 18.29 16.19 -26.48
CA LYS A 253 17.82 15.29 -27.53
C LYS A 253 18.93 15.17 -28.57
N ASP A 254 19.46 13.97 -28.76
CA ASP A 254 20.51 13.72 -29.75
C ASP A 254 19.93 13.64 -31.17
N SER A 255 20.80 13.58 -32.18
CA SER A 255 20.43 13.51 -33.61
C SER A 255 19.56 12.30 -33.96
N ASP A 256 19.70 11.19 -33.22
CA ASP A 256 18.85 9.99 -33.30
C ASP A 256 17.47 10.16 -32.64
N GLY A 257 17.20 11.34 -32.09
CA GLY A 257 15.97 11.69 -31.39
C GLY A 257 15.87 11.15 -29.96
N LYS A 258 16.87 10.39 -29.48
CA LYS A 258 16.89 9.84 -28.12
C LYS A 258 17.34 10.88 -27.11
N LEU A 259 16.83 10.76 -25.89
CA LEU A 259 17.32 11.56 -24.78
C LEU A 259 18.68 11.01 -24.33
N LYS A 260 19.67 11.90 -24.23
CA LYS A 260 20.97 11.60 -23.63
C LYS A 260 21.31 12.66 -22.59
N PHE A 261 22.27 12.36 -21.73
CA PHE A 261 22.95 13.40 -20.97
C PHE A 261 24.45 13.21 -20.97
N ARG A 262 25.18 14.33 -20.92
CA ARG A 262 26.63 14.38 -20.81
C ARG A 262 27.03 14.84 -19.42
N THR A 263 27.88 14.08 -18.74
CA THR A 263 28.51 14.49 -17.48
C THR A 263 29.88 15.12 -17.73
N GLU A 264 30.15 16.25 -17.08
CA GLU A 264 31.42 16.97 -17.18
C GLU A 264 31.95 17.26 -15.79
N ASN A 265 33.21 16.90 -15.54
CA ASN A 265 33.89 17.13 -14.27
C ASN A 265 34.22 18.62 -14.11
N ALA A 266 33.68 19.25 -13.07
CA ALA A 266 33.91 20.68 -12.81
C ALA A 266 35.24 20.95 -12.09
N LYS A 267 35.90 19.90 -11.57
CA LYS A 267 37.17 19.96 -10.83
C LYS A 267 38.39 19.65 -11.69
N ASP A 268 38.20 18.90 -12.77
CA ASP A 268 39.29 18.46 -13.65
C ASP A 268 38.82 18.35 -15.09
N ALA A 269 39.16 19.35 -15.91
CA ALA A 269 38.80 19.39 -17.32
C ALA A 269 39.47 18.29 -18.16
N LYS A 270 40.49 17.59 -17.64
CA LYS A 270 41.13 16.46 -18.31
C LYS A 270 40.37 15.14 -18.12
N ASP A 271 39.45 15.09 -17.15
CA ASP A 271 38.59 13.93 -16.95
C ASP A 271 37.55 13.86 -18.08
N THR A 272 37.61 12.79 -18.87
CA THR A 272 36.83 12.67 -20.11
C THR A 272 35.33 12.72 -19.81
N PRO A 273 34.56 13.62 -20.45
CA PRO A 273 33.12 13.63 -20.32
C PRO A 273 32.50 12.28 -20.71
N ARG A 274 31.47 11.89 -19.97
CA ARG A 274 30.73 10.64 -20.24
C ARG A 274 29.35 10.97 -20.78
N VAL A 275 28.85 10.15 -21.70
CA VAL A 275 27.54 10.34 -22.33
C VAL A 275 26.71 9.08 -22.14
N TYR A 276 25.48 9.27 -21.67
CA TYR A 276 24.57 8.16 -21.36
C TYR A 276 23.22 8.36 -22.06
N PRO A 277 22.67 7.32 -22.70
CA PRO A 277 21.29 7.35 -23.15
C PRO A 277 20.33 7.17 -21.97
N VAL A 278 19.18 7.84 -22.04
CA VAL A 278 18.08 7.74 -21.09
C VAL A 278 16.95 7.01 -21.80
N ASP A 279 16.74 5.74 -21.43
CA ASP A 279 15.86 4.86 -22.18
C ASP A 279 14.45 4.82 -21.61
N VAL A 280 14.31 5.01 -20.29
CA VAL A 280 13.07 4.72 -19.59
C VAL A 280 12.78 5.79 -18.54
N THR A 281 11.52 6.13 -18.35
CA THR A 281 11.04 6.91 -17.20
C THR A 281 10.42 6.01 -16.15
N TYR A 282 10.58 6.39 -14.88
CA TYR A 282 10.05 5.66 -13.72
C TYR A 282 9.27 6.60 -12.79
N GLY A 283 7.99 6.31 -12.57
CA GLY A 283 7.06 7.18 -11.84
C GLY A 283 6.21 8.03 -12.78
N GLY A 284 6.05 9.32 -12.50
CA GLY A 284 5.28 10.28 -13.31
C GLY A 284 3.94 10.66 -12.68
N GLY A 285 3.07 9.69 -12.42
CA GLY A 285 1.71 9.97 -11.94
C GLY A 285 1.55 10.16 -10.42
N VAL A 286 2.47 9.65 -9.60
CA VAL A 286 2.42 9.81 -8.12
C VAL A 286 3.51 10.77 -7.65
N PHE A 287 3.32 12.06 -7.93
CA PHE A 287 4.07 13.20 -7.38
C PHE A 287 5.58 13.30 -7.67
N LYS A 288 6.19 12.27 -8.28
CA LYS A 288 7.59 12.30 -8.75
C LYS A 288 7.81 11.48 -10.02
N GLN A 289 8.82 11.82 -10.82
CA GLN A 289 9.34 11.01 -11.94
C GLN A 289 10.87 10.94 -11.86
N ARG A 290 11.45 9.81 -12.27
CA ARG A 290 12.89 9.56 -12.36
C ARG A 290 13.24 9.06 -13.76
N TYR A 291 14.51 9.17 -14.12
CA TYR A 291 14.99 8.91 -15.48
C TYR A 291 16.06 7.84 -15.44
N LEU A 292 15.81 6.72 -16.12
CA LEU A 292 16.69 5.56 -16.11
C LEU A 292 17.64 5.64 -17.29
N TYR A 293 18.93 5.69 -16.99
CA TYR A 293 20.00 5.74 -17.98
C TYR A 293 20.71 4.40 -18.10
N ARG A 294 21.26 4.13 -19.28
CA ARG A 294 21.92 2.86 -19.57
C ARG A 294 23.43 2.96 -19.43
N VAL A 295 24.02 1.96 -18.76
CA VAL A 295 25.46 1.68 -18.77
C VAL A 295 25.64 0.20 -19.07
N GLY A 296 26.25 -0.13 -20.21
CA GLY A 296 26.28 -1.51 -20.69
C GLY A 296 24.87 -2.09 -20.81
N PRO A 297 24.57 -3.26 -20.22
CA PRO A 297 23.23 -3.86 -20.27
C PRO A 297 22.25 -3.30 -19.22
N ASP A 298 22.74 -2.55 -18.24
CA ASP A 298 22.00 -2.22 -17.01
C ASP A 298 21.37 -0.81 -17.06
N LEU A 299 20.21 -0.67 -16.41
CA LEU A 299 19.52 0.61 -16.21
C LEU A 299 19.72 1.11 -14.77
N PHE A 300 19.93 2.42 -14.64
CA PHE A 300 20.12 3.08 -13.34
C PHE A 300 19.25 4.33 -13.24
N PRO A 301 18.51 4.54 -12.14
CA PRO A 301 17.75 5.76 -11.94
C PRO A 301 18.66 6.95 -11.64
N PHE A 302 18.41 8.08 -12.29
CA PHE A 302 19.11 9.35 -12.08
C PHE A 302 18.15 10.54 -12.16
N VAL A 303 18.38 11.50 -11.26
CA VAL A 303 17.59 12.74 -11.09
C VAL A 303 16.10 12.46 -10.81
N GLN A 304 15.53 13.22 -9.87
CA GLN A 304 14.11 13.17 -9.58
C GLN A 304 13.44 14.50 -9.89
N PHE A 305 12.39 14.46 -10.70
CA PHE A 305 11.45 15.56 -10.90
C PHE A 305 10.29 15.42 -9.91
N ASN A 306 9.93 16.49 -9.21
CA ASN A 306 8.78 16.57 -8.32
C ASN A 306 7.71 17.49 -8.92
N GLN A 307 6.52 16.94 -9.20
CA GLN A 307 5.43 17.61 -9.93
C GLN A 307 4.89 18.84 -9.17
N LYS A 308 5.00 18.82 -7.84
CA LYS A 308 4.56 19.89 -6.92
C LYS A 308 5.73 20.57 -6.21
N GLY A 309 6.95 20.42 -6.72
CA GLY A 309 8.13 21.05 -6.13
C GLY A 309 8.13 22.58 -6.29
N ASP A 310 8.83 23.25 -5.39
CA ASP A 310 9.01 24.70 -5.38
C ASP A 310 10.46 25.03 -5.00
N ASP A 311 11.18 25.66 -5.94
CA ASP A 311 12.61 25.97 -5.78
C ASP A 311 12.87 27.12 -4.81
N SER A 312 11.83 27.85 -4.37
CA SER A 312 11.93 28.86 -3.31
C SER A 312 12.13 28.25 -1.92
N PHE A 313 11.85 26.95 -1.75
CA PHE A 313 12.02 26.28 -0.47
C PHE A 313 13.48 25.91 -0.21
N ALA A 314 13.94 26.11 1.02
CA ALA A 314 15.29 25.71 1.43
C ALA A 314 15.44 24.17 1.52
N ASP A 315 14.35 23.46 1.80
CA ASP A 315 14.34 21.99 1.89
C ASP A 315 14.52 21.35 0.52
N ARG A 316 15.66 20.67 0.34
CA ARG A 316 16.04 19.94 -0.89
C ARG A 316 15.00 18.90 -1.30
N GLY A 317 14.29 18.31 -0.34
CA GLY A 317 13.25 17.31 -0.58
C GLY A 317 11.98 17.88 -1.20
N ARG A 318 11.82 19.22 -1.20
CA ARG A 318 10.61 19.93 -1.66
C ARG A 318 10.80 20.76 -2.91
N LYS A 319 12.00 20.73 -3.49
CA LYS A 319 12.34 21.42 -4.73
C LYS A 319 11.78 20.71 -5.96
N VAL A 320 11.75 21.40 -7.09
CA VAL A 320 11.29 20.84 -8.38
C VAL A 320 12.21 19.71 -8.83
N TRP A 321 13.51 19.89 -8.67
CA TRP A 321 14.51 18.88 -8.94
C TRP A 321 15.22 18.45 -7.66
N ARG A 322 15.43 17.15 -7.52
CA ARG A 322 16.14 16.55 -6.40
C ARG A 322 17.19 15.58 -6.93
N ASP A 323 18.35 15.58 -6.29
CA ASP A 323 19.37 14.58 -6.55
C ASP A 323 18.80 13.16 -6.32
N TYR A 324 19.18 12.27 -7.21
CA TYR A 324 18.91 10.86 -7.10
C TYR A 324 20.12 10.12 -7.67
N HIS A 325 21.03 9.75 -6.78
CA HIS A 325 22.24 8.99 -7.07
C HIS A 325 23.26 9.68 -7.98
N GLY A 326 23.41 11.01 -7.90
CA GLY A 326 24.56 11.71 -8.49
C GLY A 326 25.91 11.19 -7.99
N ASP A 327 25.94 10.62 -6.78
CA ASP A 327 27.12 9.99 -6.17
C ASP A 327 27.58 8.70 -6.85
N TRP A 328 26.83 8.20 -7.82
CA TRP A 328 27.26 7.06 -8.64
C TRP A 328 28.00 7.50 -9.91
N LEU A 329 27.84 8.76 -10.31
CA LEU A 329 28.43 9.33 -11.52
C LEU A 329 29.71 10.14 -11.22
N TYR A 330 29.96 10.46 -9.96
CA TYR A 330 31.14 11.19 -9.51
C TYR A 330 31.64 10.66 -8.17
N ASN A 331 32.92 10.32 -8.11
CA ASN A 331 33.57 9.89 -6.88
C ASN A 331 34.30 11.07 -6.22
N GLU A 332 33.77 11.54 -5.09
CA GLU A 332 34.35 12.66 -4.33
C GLU A 332 35.75 12.39 -3.78
N GLY A 333 36.11 11.12 -3.52
CA GLY A 333 37.43 10.75 -3.03
C GLY A 333 38.51 10.85 -4.12
N THR A 334 38.21 10.36 -5.32
CA THR A 334 39.16 10.42 -6.46
C THR A 334 39.00 11.68 -7.30
N LYS A 335 37.91 12.43 -7.11
CA LYS A 335 37.51 13.60 -7.91
C LYS A 335 37.35 13.28 -9.40
N LYS A 336 36.86 12.08 -9.71
CA LYS A 336 36.68 11.57 -11.09
C LYS A 336 35.25 11.15 -11.37
N LEU A 337 34.84 11.29 -12.62
CA LEU A 337 33.62 10.69 -13.16
C LEU A 337 33.72 9.17 -13.11
N ALA A 338 32.60 8.52 -12.78
CA ALA A 338 32.52 7.09 -12.58
C ALA A 338 31.24 6.52 -13.21
N ASP A 339 31.22 5.19 -13.38
CA ASP A 339 29.99 4.46 -13.70
C ASP A 339 29.47 3.74 -12.45
N PRO A 340 28.14 3.59 -12.31
CA PRO A 340 27.56 2.80 -11.23
C PRO A 340 27.99 1.33 -11.32
N SER A 341 28.10 0.69 -10.16
CA SER A 341 28.26 -0.76 -10.09
C SER A 341 27.00 -1.47 -10.61
N PRO A 342 27.12 -2.55 -11.41
CA PRO A 342 25.98 -3.39 -11.81
C PRO A 342 25.13 -3.91 -10.64
N ALA A 343 25.70 -4.02 -9.44
CA ALA A 343 24.97 -4.39 -8.23
C ALA A 343 23.92 -3.36 -7.76
N LYS A 344 23.87 -2.18 -8.39
CA LYS A 344 22.90 -1.10 -8.15
C LYS A 344 21.86 -0.96 -9.27
N SER A 345 21.83 -1.92 -10.20
CA SER A 345 20.93 -1.88 -11.35
C SER A 345 19.46 -1.92 -10.92
N PHE A 346 18.60 -1.34 -11.77
CA PHE A 346 17.16 -1.35 -11.58
C PHE A 346 16.61 -2.77 -11.44
N ASP A 347 17.15 -3.71 -12.21
CA ASP A 347 16.81 -5.13 -12.21
C ASP A 347 16.89 -5.76 -10.82
N LYS A 348 17.91 -5.41 -10.04
CA LYS A 348 18.12 -5.94 -8.69
C LYS A 348 17.42 -5.13 -7.62
N GLU A 349 17.42 -3.80 -7.75
CA GLU A 349 17.01 -2.89 -6.67
C GLU A 349 15.54 -2.47 -6.76
N CYS A 350 14.88 -2.66 -7.91
CA CYS A 350 13.54 -2.13 -8.19
C CYS A 350 12.58 -3.14 -8.83
N ALA A 351 13.06 -4.00 -9.73
CA ALA A 351 12.19 -4.69 -10.68
C ALA A 351 11.20 -5.69 -10.07
N SER A 352 11.44 -6.28 -8.88
CA SER A 352 10.53 -7.30 -8.35
C SER A 352 9.13 -6.76 -8.01
N CYS A 353 9.06 -5.50 -7.54
CA CYS A 353 7.80 -4.80 -7.30
C CYS A 353 7.25 -4.08 -8.54
N HIS A 354 7.90 -4.22 -9.70
CA HIS A 354 7.59 -3.43 -10.90
C HIS A 354 7.42 -4.24 -12.19
N TYR A 355 7.91 -5.47 -12.29
CA TYR A 355 7.80 -6.31 -13.50
C TYR A 355 6.78 -7.43 -13.29
N ASN A 356 5.87 -7.62 -14.26
CA ASN A 356 4.95 -8.74 -14.23
C ASN A 356 5.72 -10.04 -14.49
N GLY A 357 5.45 -11.10 -13.73
CA GLY A 357 6.17 -12.37 -13.89
C GLY A 357 7.66 -12.29 -13.55
N TYR A 358 8.03 -11.41 -12.60
CA TYR A 358 9.42 -11.18 -12.21
C TYR A 358 10.21 -12.47 -11.96
N THR A 359 11.38 -12.52 -12.58
CA THR A 359 12.46 -13.47 -12.25
C THR A 359 13.78 -12.70 -12.17
N LEU A 360 14.79 -13.27 -11.52
CA LEU A 360 16.12 -12.67 -11.45
C LEU A 360 17.21 -13.71 -11.65
N THR A 361 18.04 -13.48 -12.65
CA THR A 361 19.21 -14.31 -12.96
C THR A 361 20.47 -13.56 -12.61
N LYS A 362 21.36 -14.18 -11.83
CA LYS A 362 22.69 -13.64 -11.56
C LYS A 362 23.60 -13.90 -12.78
N THR A 363 24.25 -12.86 -13.30
CA THR A 363 25.10 -12.98 -14.49
C THR A 363 26.52 -13.42 -14.11
N ALA A 364 27.25 -13.98 -15.08
CA ALA A 364 28.65 -14.38 -14.90
C ALA A 364 29.57 -13.20 -14.48
N ALA A 365 29.22 -11.98 -14.91
CA ALA A 365 29.91 -10.75 -14.55
C ALA A 365 29.58 -10.24 -13.12
N GLY A 366 28.78 -10.99 -12.35
CA GLY A 366 28.39 -10.63 -10.98
C GLY A 366 27.24 -9.63 -10.89
N GLY A 367 26.63 -9.25 -12.02
CA GLY A 367 25.41 -8.44 -12.09
C GLY A 367 24.14 -9.29 -11.95
N TYR A 368 22.98 -8.65 -12.14
CA TYR A 368 21.68 -9.29 -12.10
C TYR A 368 20.84 -8.83 -13.28
N LYS A 369 20.15 -9.78 -13.91
CA LYS A 369 19.23 -9.53 -15.01
C LYS A 369 17.83 -9.93 -14.60
N ALA A 370 16.91 -8.97 -14.58
CA ALA A 370 15.51 -9.23 -14.32
C ALA A 370 14.84 -9.76 -15.59
N GLY A 371 13.99 -10.77 -15.42
CA GLY A 371 13.05 -11.24 -16.45
C GLY A 371 11.64 -10.75 -16.16
N SER A 372 10.80 -10.77 -17.18
CA SER A 372 9.41 -10.31 -17.12
C SER A 372 8.56 -11.09 -18.11
N ALA A 373 7.25 -11.17 -17.89
CA ALA A 373 6.33 -11.88 -18.77
C ALA A 373 6.39 -11.33 -20.20
N ASN A 374 6.46 -12.24 -21.19
CA ASN A 374 6.37 -11.89 -22.60
C ASN A 374 4.96 -11.40 -22.92
N ASP A 375 4.87 -10.29 -23.64
CA ASP A 375 3.61 -9.71 -24.07
C ASP A 375 3.78 -9.02 -25.42
N ARG A 376 2.94 -9.36 -26.40
CA ARG A 376 3.00 -8.77 -27.76
C ARG A 376 2.89 -7.24 -27.80
N ASN A 377 2.33 -6.64 -26.75
CA ASN A 377 2.15 -5.22 -26.55
C ASN A 377 2.98 -4.69 -25.37
N GLY A 378 3.98 -5.44 -24.88
CA GLY A 378 4.89 -5.01 -23.81
C GLY A 378 5.69 -3.74 -24.15
N GLU A 379 6.31 -3.12 -23.15
CA GLU A 379 7.05 -1.85 -23.34
C GLU A 379 8.38 -2.06 -24.04
N LEU A 380 9.09 -3.12 -23.67
CA LEU A 380 10.49 -3.30 -24.01
C LEU A 380 10.84 -4.79 -24.05
N ASP A 381 11.61 -5.18 -25.05
CA ASP A 381 12.31 -6.46 -25.09
C ASP A 381 13.57 -6.35 -24.23
N ILE A 382 13.50 -6.87 -23.00
CA ILE A 382 14.57 -6.72 -22.00
C ILE A 382 15.60 -7.84 -22.06
N ASP A 383 15.29 -8.98 -22.66
CA ASP A 383 16.17 -10.16 -22.75
C ASP A 383 16.72 -10.40 -24.17
N GLY A 384 16.24 -9.66 -25.17
CA GLY A 384 16.74 -9.66 -26.54
C GLY A 384 16.24 -10.83 -27.39
N ASP A 385 15.16 -11.50 -26.97
CA ASP A 385 14.60 -12.65 -27.69
C ASP A 385 13.70 -12.25 -28.88
N GLY A 386 13.53 -10.94 -29.10
CA GLY A 386 12.68 -10.36 -30.14
C GLY A 386 11.21 -10.19 -29.73
N LYS A 387 10.84 -10.55 -28.50
CA LYS A 387 9.48 -10.40 -27.95
C LYS A 387 9.48 -9.31 -26.87
N PRO A 388 8.58 -8.33 -26.96
CA PRO A 388 8.45 -7.35 -25.90
C PRO A 388 7.99 -8.01 -24.59
N ASN A 389 8.41 -7.45 -23.46
CA ASN A 389 8.01 -7.88 -22.13
C ASN A 389 7.14 -6.80 -21.44
N GLU A 390 6.27 -7.24 -20.55
CA GLU A 390 5.44 -6.39 -19.70
C GLU A 390 6.21 -5.94 -18.45
N ILE A 391 7.00 -4.86 -18.58
CA ILE A 391 7.87 -4.35 -17.51
C ILE A 391 7.15 -3.36 -16.57
N ASN A 392 5.86 -3.59 -16.37
CA ASN A 392 5.01 -2.94 -15.38
C ASN A 392 4.22 -4.02 -14.63
N MET A 393 3.42 -3.63 -13.64
CA MET A 393 2.51 -4.57 -13.00
C MET A 393 1.41 -4.97 -13.99
N GLY A 394 1.14 -6.27 -14.05
CA GLY A 394 0.16 -6.88 -14.96
C GLY A 394 -0.95 -7.60 -14.20
N CYS A 395 -1.93 -8.12 -14.94
CA CYS A 395 -3.05 -8.90 -14.39
C CYS A 395 -2.53 -10.03 -13.47
N GLU A 396 -1.50 -10.72 -13.94
CA GLU A 396 -0.94 -11.92 -13.30
C GLU A 396 -0.12 -11.62 -12.03
N THR A 397 0.18 -10.35 -11.75
CA THR A 397 0.76 -9.95 -10.45
C THR A 397 -0.26 -10.13 -9.31
N CYS A 398 -1.54 -9.87 -9.58
CA CYS A 398 -2.63 -9.96 -8.59
C CYS A 398 -3.44 -11.25 -8.70
N HIS A 399 -3.47 -11.87 -9.88
CA HIS A 399 -4.26 -13.07 -10.17
C HIS A 399 -3.42 -14.35 -10.30
N GLY A 400 -2.10 -14.21 -10.47
CA GLY A 400 -1.17 -15.32 -10.70
C GLY A 400 -1.02 -15.66 -12.19
N PRO A 401 -0.05 -16.52 -12.53
CA PRO A 401 0.18 -16.98 -13.90
C PRO A 401 -1.07 -17.60 -14.56
N GLY A 402 -1.42 -17.14 -15.76
CA GLY A 402 -2.71 -17.42 -16.42
C GLY A 402 -2.74 -18.56 -17.44
N SER A 403 -1.59 -19.15 -17.82
CA SER A 403 -1.54 -20.14 -18.93
C SER A 403 -2.43 -21.38 -18.78
N VAL A 404 -2.68 -21.85 -17.55
CA VAL A 404 -3.59 -22.98 -17.32
C VAL A 404 -5.05 -22.53 -17.37
N HIS A 405 -5.33 -21.31 -16.93
CA HIS A 405 -6.66 -20.70 -17.03
C HIS A 405 -7.08 -20.46 -18.47
N ASP A 406 -6.19 -19.87 -19.27
CA ASP A 406 -6.37 -19.60 -20.70
C ASP A 406 -6.77 -20.85 -21.51
N LYS A 407 -6.22 -22.01 -21.14
CA LYS A 407 -6.45 -23.29 -21.83
C LYS A 407 -7.50 -24.18 -21.17
N ALA A 408 -8.03 -23.77 -20.02
CA ALA A 408 -9.01 -24.55 -19.28
C ALA A 408 -10.37 -24.53 -19.99
N LYS A 409 -11.17 -25.57 -19.77
CA LYS A 409 -12.59 -25.50 -20.08
C LYS A 409 -13.25 -24.48 -19.16
N GLU A 410 -14.28 -23.79 -19.64
CA GLU A 410 -14.97 -22.73 -18.89
C GLU A 410 -15.36 -23.15 -17.46
N ILE A 411 -15.83 -24.39 -17.30
CA ILE A 411 -16.20 -24.97 -15.99
C ILE A 411 -15.02 -25.21 -15.03
N ASP A 412 -13.80 -25.27 -15.53
CA ASP A 412 -12.56 -25.49 -14.77
C ASP A 412 -11.81 -24.19 -14.48
N MET A 413 -11.99 -23.17 -15.31
CA MET A 413 -11.34 -21.86 -15.23
C MET A 413 -11.35 -21.21 -13.83
N PRO A 414 -12.46 -21.22 -13.05
CA PRO A 414 -12.47 -20.55 -11.75
C PRO A 414 -11.50 -21.15 -10.73
N SER A 415 -11.09 -22.41 -10.94
CA SER A 415 -10.23 -23.15 -10.03
C SER A 415 -8.74 -23.07 -10.37
N THR A 416 -8.39 -22.46 -11.50
CA THR A 416 -7.02 -22.41 -12.04
C THR A 416 -6.38 -21.02 -11.94
N ILE A 417 -7.05 -20.07 -11.30
CA ILE A 417 -6.60 -18.68 -11.14
C ILE A 417 -7.08 -18.11 -9.81
N VAL A 418 -6.36 -17.12 -9.28
CA VAL A 418 -6.75 -16.45 -8.05
C VAL A 418 -7.79 -15.37 -8.33
N SER A 419 -8.83 -15.33 -7.50
CA SER A 419 -9.88 -14.31 -7.46
C SER A 419 -9.77 -13.53 -6.15
N PRO A 420 -9.13 -12.34 -6.12
CA PRO A 420 -8.88 -11.59 -4.88
C PRO A 420 -10.13 -11.23 -4.08
N ASN A 421 -11.30 -11.09 -4.71
CA ASN A 421 -12.57 -10.83 -4.04
C ASN A 421 -13.17 -12.05 -3.31
N LYS A 422 -12.67 -13.26 -3.58
CA LYS A 422 -13.06 -14.51 -2.91
C LYS A 422 -12.08 -14.94 -1.82
N LEU A 423 -11.05 -14.14 -1.53
CA LEU A 423 -10.09 -14.38 -0.46
C LEU A 423 -10.57 -13.76 0.87
N ALA A 424 -10.08 -14.30 1.99
CA ALA A 424 -10.13 -13.60 3.27
C ALA A 424 -9.41 -12.24 3.20
N ALA A 425 -9.78 -11.31 4.08
CA ALA A 425 -9.28 -9.94 4.04
C ALA A 425 -7.75 -9.86 4.20
N GLU A 426 -7.17 -10.69 5.08
CA GLU A 426 -5.72 -10.78 5.29
C GLU A 426 -4.97 -11.23 4.04
N ARG A 427 -5.42 -12.29 3.37
CA ARG A 427 -4.81 -12.81 2.13
C ARG A 427 -4.98 -11.84 0.96
N ALA A 428 -6.14 -11.20 0.85
CA ALA A 428 -6.36 -10.17 -0.16
C ALA A 428 -5.44 -8.96 0.05
N SER A 429 -5.26 -8.54 1.31
CA SER A 429 -4.37 -7.43 1.65
C SER A 429 -2.90 -7.78 1.42
N ALA A 430 -2.49 -9.03 1.65
CA ALA A 430 -1.13 -9.50 1.42
C ALA A 430 -0.67 -9.27 -0.04
N ILE A 431 -1.57 -9.39 -1.03
CA ILE A 431 -1.29 -9.10 -2.44
C ILE A 431 -0.76 -7.67 -2.62
N CYS A 432 -1.33 -6.70 -1.91
CA CYS A 432 -0.91 -5.30 -1.98
C CYS A 432 0.30 -5.02 -1.10
N VAL A 433 0.31 -5.59 0.10
CA VAL A 433 1.36 -5.36 1.12
C VAL A 433 2.73 -5.79 0.62
N GLN A 434 2.83 -6.77 -0.29
CA GLN A 434 4.11 -7.17 -0.86
C GLN A 434 4.90 -5.98 -1.45
N CYS A 435 4.23 -5.05 -2.15
CA CYS A 435 4.90 -3.88 -2.74
C CYS A 435 4.66 -2.60 -1.92
N HIS A 436 3.49 -2.47 -1.28
CA HIS A 436 3.11 -1.29 -0.51
C HIS A 436 3.51 -1.37 0.97
N SER A 437 4.65 -2.00 1.25
CA SER A 437 5.33 -1.97 2.55
C SER A 437 6.84 -1.80 2.36
N ARG A 438 7.66 -1.90 3.41
CA ARG A 438 9.13 -1.78 3.32
C ARG A 438 9.90 -2.93 4.01
N PRO A 439 9.58 -4.19 3.71
CA PRO A 439 10.35 -5.32 4.22
C PRO A 439 11.78 -5.27 3.70
N GLN A 440 12.66 -6.12 4.22
CA GLN A 440 13.90 -6.50 3.52
C GLN A 440 13.74 -7.92 3.01
N GLY A 441 13.98 -8.20 1.74
CA GLY A 441 13.99 -9.58 1.22
C GLY A 441 15.37 -10.21 1.19
N ASN A 442 15.50 -11.31 0.43
CA ASN A 442 16.74 -12.08 0.37
C ASN A 442 17.92 -11.31 -0.28
N LEU A 443 17.63 -10.36 -1.16
CA LEU A 443 18.64 -9.50 -1.81
C LEU A 443 19.22 -8.41 -0.89
N LYS A 444 18.80 -8.38 0.40
CA LYS A 444 19.22 -7.40 1.42
C LYS A 444 18.82 -5.95 1.11
N ASN A 445 17.85 -5.78 0.22
CA ASN A 445 17.21 -4.51 -0.10
C ASN A 445 15.68 -4.62 0.14
N ASP A 446 14.94 -3.58 -0.23
CA ASP A 446 13.50 -3.50 0.04
C ASP A 446 12.63 -4.36 -0.93
N GLN A 447 13.25 -5.24 -1.74
CA GLN A 447 12.55 -6.17 -2.64
C GLN A 447 12.25 -7.48 -1.88
N PRO A 448 10.97 -7.86 -1.65
CA PRO A 448 10.61 -9.03 -0.85
C PRO A 448 10.62 -10.31 -1.70
N VAL A 449 11.80 -10.67 -2.19
CA VAL A 449 12.01 -11.92 -2.91
C VAL A 449 12.53 -13.00 -1.98
N ASN A 450 12.11 -14.23 -2.22
CA ASN A 450 12.60 -15.39 -1.47
C ASN A 450 14.04 -15.79 -1.86
N THR A 451 14.55 -16.88 -1.29
CA THR A 451 15.89 -17.41 -1.58
C THR A 451 16.11 -17.84 -3.03
N ALA A 452 15.03 -18.12 -3.77
CA ALA A 452 15.04 -18.41 -5.20
C ALA A 452 14.83 -17.17 -6.07
N ASN A 453 14.88 -15.96 -5.49
CA ASN A 453 14.64 -14.67 -6.14
C ASN A 453 13.25 -14.55 -6.81
N LYS A 454 12.23 -15.20 -6.22
CA LYS A 454 10.85 -15.11 -6.70
C LYS A 454 10.01 -14.24 -5.77
N MET A 455 9.02 -13.57 -6.35
CA MET A 455 7.95 -12.91 -5.62
C MET A 455 6.90 -13.92 -5.15
N MET A 456 6.11 -13.49 -4.17
CA MET A 456 4.98 -14.24 -3.65
C MET A 456 3.88 -14.38 -4.70
N LEU A 457 3.22 -15.54 -4.75
CA LEU A 457 2.00 -15.71 -5.54
C LEU A 457 0.78 -15.16 -4.78
N PRO A 458 -0.21 -14.59 -5.46
CA PRO A 458 -1.40 -14.06 -4.81
C PRO A 458 -2.16 -15.14 -4.04
N GLY A 459 -2.79 -14.74 -2.93
CA GLY A 459 -3.47 -15.68 -2.04
C GLY A 459 -2.57 -16.41 -1.05
N THR A 460 -1.26 -16.16 -1.06
CA THR A 460 -0.34 -16.62 -0.01
C THR A 460 -0.71 -16.01 1.35
N ALA A 461 -0.61 -16.83 2.41
CA ALA A 461 -0.82 -16.37 3.78
C ALA A 461 0.24 -15.35 4.19
N ARG A 462 -0.12 -14.43 5.09
CA ARG A 462 0.82 -13.40 5.54
C ARG A 462 2.00 -14.00 6.29
N ASN A 463 1.79 -15.01 7.15
CA ASN A 463 2.91 -15.65 7.84
C ASN A 463 3.91 -16.30 6.86
N VAL A 464 3.41 -16.92 5.78
CA VAL A 464 4.27 -17.49 4.71
C VAL A 464 5.06 -16.40 4.00
N TYR A 465 4.41 -15.28 3.67
CA TYR A 465 5.09 -14.11 3.12
C TYR A 465 6.25 -13.65 4.01
N LEU A 466 5.99 -13.45 5.31
CA LEU A 466 7.03 -13.00 6.23
C LEU A 466 8.17 -14.01 6.35
N LYS A 467 7.86 -15.30 6.47
CA LYS A 467 8.88 -16.34 6.64
C LYS A 467 9.80 -16.47 5.43
N ASP A 468 9.20 -16.60 4.25
CA ASP A 468 9.89 -17.09 3.07
C ASP A 468 10.44 -15.97 2.19
N TYR A 469 9.85 -14.77 2.28
CA TYR A 469 10.16 -13.64 1.40
C TYR A 469 10.84 -12.47 2.12
N THR A 470 11.00 -12.54 3.44
CA THR A 470 11.60 -11.46 4.22
C THR A 470 12.74 -11.92 5.14
N THR A 471 13.74 -11.06 5.25
CA THR A 471 14.79 -11.06 6.28
C THR A 471 14.59 -9.95 7.31
N ARG A 472 13.75 -8.96 6.99
CA ARG A 472 13.14 -7.98 7.90
C ARG A 472 11.68 -7.82 7.50
N GLU A 473 10.75 -8.03 8.42
CA GLU A 473 9.32 -8.20 8.15
C GLU A 473 8.60 -6.93 7.73
N ASP A 474 9.15 -5.76 8.06
CA ASP A 474 8.56 -4.45 7.79
C ASP A 474 9.64 -3.35 7.71
N ALA A 475 9.22 -2.10 7.62
CA ALA A 475 10.09 -0.93 7.51
C ALA A 475 11.15 -0.84 8.62
N ALA A 476 12.33 -0.32 8.29
CA ALA A 476 13.36 -0.06 9.28
C ALA A 476 12.95 1.11 10.21
N PRO A 477 13.51 1.21 11.44
CA PRO A 477 13.14 2.28 12.38
C PRO A 477 13.23 3.70 11.81
N LYS A 478 14.20 3.96 10.91
CA LYS A 478 14.37 5.26 10.24
C LYS A 478 13.20 5.67 9.33
N ASP A 479 12.37 4.71 8.93
CA ASP A 479 11.23 4.88 8.03
C ASP A 479 9.92 5.14 8.79
N TYR A 480 10.00 5.26 10.11
CA TYR A 480 8.92 5.73 10.99
C TYR A 480 9.23 7.12 11.53
N TRP A 481 8.17 7.82 11.93
CA TRP A 481 8.30 8.98 12.81
C TRP A 481 8.75 8.56 14.21
N ALA A 482 9.12 9.54 15.04
CA ALA A 482 9.65 9.28 16.37
C ALA A 482 8.72 8.38 17.21
N ASP A 483 7.40 8.45 16.97
CA ASP A 483 6.42 7.63 17.67
C ASP A 483 6.57 6.12 17.44
N GLY A 484 7.23 5.69 16.37
CA GLY A 484 7.41 4.28 16.01
C GLY A 484 6.15 3.63 15.41
N LEU A 485 5.11 4.43 15.16
CA LEU A 485 3.82 3.96 14.64
C LEU A 485 3.57 4.51 13.24
N HIS A 486 3.68 5.84 13.07
CA HIS A 486 3.35 6.49 11.80
C HIS A 486 4.49 6.35 10.79
N SER A 487 4.15 5.89 9.60
CA SER A 487 5.10 5.81 8.49
C SER A 487 5.55 7.19 8.01
N LYS A 488 6.82 7.27 7.59
CA LYS A 488 7.50 8.50 7.15
C LYS A 488 7.98 8.43 5.70
N SER A 489 8.41 7.24 5.25
CA SER A 489 9.01 7.03 3.95
C SER A 489 7.99 6.62 2.88
N HIS A 490 8.43 6.58 1.62
CA HIS A 490 7.57 6.23 0.49
C HIS A 490 7.08 4.76 0.57
N HIS A 491 5.86 4.52 0.06
CA HIS A 491 5.16 3.23 -0.10
C HIS A 491 4.92 2.39 1.18
N GLN A 492 4.53 3.00 2.29
CA GLN A 492 4.21 2.29 3.54
C GLN A 492 2.70 2.22 3.84
N GLN A 493 1.84 2.27 2.81
CA GLN A 493 0.39 2.18 3.03
C GLN A 493 -0.03 0.85 3.67
N GLY A 494 0.55 -0.26 3.23
CA GLY A 494 0.35 -1.59 3.82
C GLY A 494 0.93 -1.73 5.22
N THR A 495 2.13 -1.17 5.46
CA THR A 495 2.77 -1.07 6.78
C THR A 495 1.86 -0.39 7.81
N ASP A 496 1.19 0.68 7.42
CA ASP A 496 0.19 1.37 8.25
C ASP A 496 -1.12 0.57 8.35
N PHE A 497 -1.64 0.07 7.21
CA PHE A 497 -2.97 -0.54 7.13
C PHE A 497 -3.13 -1.74 8.06
N ILE A 498 -2.14 -2.63 8.11
CA ILE A 498 -2.21 -3.83 8.97
C ILE A 498 -2.29 -3.47 10.46
N LYS A 499 -1.78 -2.30 10.85
CA LYS A 499 -1.81 -1.75 12.23
C LYS A 499 -3.11 -1.01 12.53
N SER A 500 -3.92 -0.70 11.51
CA SER A 500 -5.18 0.02 11.68
C SER A 500 -6.26 -0.86 12.30
N SER A 501 -7.26 -0.21 12.91
CA SER A 501 -8.46 -0.90 13.38
C SER A 501 -9.31 -1.49 12.26
N LYS A 502 -9.02 -1.18 10.98
CA LYS A 502 -9.76 -1.71 9.83
C LYS A 502 -9.33 -3.13 9.47
N HIS A 503 -8.06 -3.47 9.73
CA HIS A 503 -7.50 -4.80 9.47
C HIS A 503 -7.98 -5.84 10.48
N ARG A 504 -8.16 -5.46 11.76
CA ARG A 504 -8.63 -6.35 12.85
C ARG A 504 -9.88 -5.77 13.52
N ASN A 505 -11.04 -6.16 13.00
CA ASN A 505 -12.35 -5.62 13.40
C ASN A 505 -13.39 -6.74 13.50
N GLY A 506 -14.18 -6.77 14.58
CA GLY A 506 -15.24 -7.77 14.76
C GLY A 506 -16.49 -7.61 13.88
N ASN A 507 -16.62 -6.52 13.09
CA ASN A 507 -17.78 -6.32 12.22
C ASN A 507 -17.44 -6.50 10.72
N HIS A 508 -16.41 -5.81 10.25
CA HIS A 508 -15.99 -5.83 8.85
C HIS A 508 -14.46 -5.79 8.80
N LEU A 509 -13.87 -6.88 8.33
CA LEU A 509 -12.45 -6.98 8.02
C LEU A 509 -12.20 -6.38 6.64
N VAL A 510 -11.73 -5.15 6.64
CA VAL A 510 -11.52 -4.36 5.42
C VAL A 510 -10.23 -4.81 4.77
N ALA A 511 -10.21 -4.86 3.44
CA ALA A 511 -9.05 -5.01 2.60
C ALA A 511 -8.86 -3.77 1.70
N CYS A 512 -7.70 -3.64 1.06
CA CYS A 512 -7.38 -2.49 0.20
C CYS A 512 -8.43 -2.26 -0.90
N ALA A 513 -8.91 -3.35 -1.51
CA ALA A 513 -9.89 -3.34 -2.58
C ALA A 513 -11.31 -2.93 -2.14
N ASP A 514 -11.59 -2.76 -0.85
CA ASP A 514 -12.88 -2.22 -0.40
C ASP A 514 -12.96 -0.71 -0.64
N CYS A 515 -11.81 -0.01 -0.63
CA CYS A 515 -11.72 1.42 -0.94
C CYS A 515 -11.17 1.70 -2.34
N HIS A 516 -10.34 0.81 -2.88
CA HIS A 516 -9.69 0.97 -4.18
C HIS A 516 -10.33 0.12 -5.28
N ASP A 517 -10.52 0.71 -6.46
CA ASP A 517 -10.85 0.03 -7.71
C ASP A 517 -9.56 -0.34 -8.46
N THR A 518 -9.13 -1.58 -8.28
CA THR A 518 -7.85 -2.10 -8.77
C THR A 518 -7.72 -2.14 -10.28
N HIS A 519 -8.83 -2.13 -11.03
CA HIS A 519 -8.83 -2.14 -12.49
C HIS A 519 -8.99 -0.75 -13.10
N GLY A 520 -9.14 0.29 -12.27
CA GLY A 520 -9.08 1.68 -12.72
C GLY A 520 -10.32 2.17 -13.47
N ASN A 521 -11.48 1.53 -13.30
CA ASN A 521 -12.77 2.04 -13.79
C ASN A 521 -13.25 3.25 -12.94
N GLY A 522 -12.72 3.40 -11.73
CA GLY A 522 -12.96 4.51 -10.83
C GLY A 522 -12.58 5.87 -11.43
N LYS A 523 -13.41 6.87 -11.10
CA LYS A 523 -13.24 8.27 -11.54
C LYS A 523 -12.27 9.06 -10.66
N PHE A 524 -12.04 8.60 -9.43
CA PHE A 524 -11.30 9.36 -8.44
C PHE A 524 -9.81 9.04 -8.49
N ALA A 525 -8.99 10.04 -8.16
CA ALA A 525 -7.55 9.91 -8.12
C ALA A 525 -7.13 8.76 -7.19
N HIS A 526 -5.98 8.14 -7.48
CA HIS A 526 -5.46 6.99 -6.74
C HIS A 526 -6.42 5.79 -6.69
N GLN A 527 -7.23 5.63 -7.75
CA GLN A 527 -8.13 4.51 -7.92
C GLN A 527 -9.14 4.37 -6.78
N LEU A 528 -9.58 5.46 -6.16
CA LEU A 528 -10.59 5.37 -5.10
C LEU A 528 -11.98 5.10 -5.71
N LYS A 529 -12.79 4.32 -5.00
CA LYS A 529 -14.20 4.05 -5.36
C LYS A 529 -15.14 5.22 -5.04
N ALA A 530 -14.75 6.06 -4.09
CA ALA A 530 -15.47 7.25 -3.66
C ALA A 530 -14.49 8.43 -3.54
N ASP A 531 -14.98 9.66 -3.67
CA ASP A 531 -14.14 10.84 -3.48
C ASP A 531 -13.70 10.95 -2.01
N ALA A 532 -12.40 10.98 -1.77
CA ALA A 532 -11.85 11.18 -0.42
C ALA A 532 -12.24 12.54 0.18
N LYS A 533 -12.70 13.48 -0.65
CA LYS A 533 -13.15 14.81 -0.22
C LYS A 533 -14.62 14.87 0.18
N THR A 534 -15.35 13.75 0.13
CA THR A 534 -16.76 13.74 0.49
C THR A 534 -17.04 12.76 1.63
N PRO A 535 -18.05 13.02 2.49
CA PRO A 535 -18.35 12.15 3.64
C PRO A 535 -18.71 10.71 3.27
N GLU A 536 -19.21 10.47 2.06
CA GLU A 536 -19.66 9.15 1.57
C GLU A 536 -18.53 8.11 1.57
N SER A 537 -17.29 8.56 1.38
CA SER A 537 -16.09 7.70 1.44
C SER A 537 -15.93 6.97 2.79
N CYS A 538 -16.48 7.53 3.86
CA CYS A 538 -16.37 7.01 5.22
C CYS A 538 -17.74 6.54 5.77
N THR A 539 -18.80 7.30 5.49
CA THR A 539 -20.15 7.08 6.05
C THR A 539 -20.89 5.89 5.43
N SER A 540 -20.37 5.30 4.35
CA SER A 540 -20.83 4.00 3.84
C SER A 540 -20.80 2.90 4.92
N CYS A 541 -19.80 2.97 5.82
CA CYS A 541 -19.69 2.11 7.01
C CYS A 541 -20.00 2.87 8.30
N HIS A 542 -19.56 4.12 8.44
CA HIS A 542 -19.75 4.95 9.64
C HIS A 542 -21.08 5.71 9.62
N LYS A 543 -22.19 4.97 9.55
CA LYS A 543 -23.55 5.53 9.41
C LYS A 543 -24.00 6.38 10.62
N ASP A 544 -23.37 6.19 11.78
CA ASP A 544 -23.58 6.97 13.00
C ASP A 544 -22.81 8.32 13.01
N ARG A 545 -22.03 8.60 11.96
CA ARG A 545 -21.16 9.79 11.85
C ARG A 545 -21.51 10.68 10.65
N THR A 546 -22.78 10.73 10.28
CA THR A 546 -23.26 11.59 9.19
C THR A 546 -23.39 13.06 9.59
N ASP A 547 -23.62 13.37 10.87
CA ASP A 547 -23.61 14.75 11.39
C ASP A 547 -22.18 15.22 11.68
N MET A 548 -21.53 15.77 10.66
CA MET A 548 -20.18 16.33 10.76
C MET A 548 -20.08 17.52 11.72
N LYS A 549 -21.13 18.34 11.85
CA LYS A 549 -21.12 19.51 12.73
C LYS A 549 -21.06 19.07 14.19
N ALA A 550 -21.93 18.13 14.58
CA ALA A 550 -21.91 17.56 15.92
C ALA A 550 -20.58 16.84 16.21
N HIS A 551 -20.07 16.08 15.23
CA HIS A 551 -18.81 15.37 15.38
C HIS A 551 -17.60 16.32 15.60
N LEU A 552 -17.51 17.40 14.82
CA LEU A 552 -16.44 18.40 14.97
C LEU A 552 -16.53 19.15 16.31
N ALA A 553 -17.74 19.52 16.73
CA ALA A 553 -17.96 20.17 18.03
C ALA A 553 -17.50 19.29 19.20
N ASP A 554 -17.82 17.99 19.16
CA ASP A 554 -17.44 17.01 20.18
C ASP A 554 -15.92 16.73 20.18
N LYS A 555 -15.33 16.43 19.00
CA LYS A 555 -13.96 15.91 18.91
C LYS A 555 -12.88 16.99 18.77
N ALA A 556 -13.14 18.03 17.99
CA ALA A 556 -12.15 19.07 17.70
C ALA A 556 -12.39 20.36 18.47
N LYS A 557 -13.59 20.54 19.05
CA LYS A 557 -14.03 21.78 19.72
C LYS A 557 -13.79 23.03 18.85
N CYS A 558 -13.93 22.87 17.53
CA CYS A 558 -13.74 23.94 16.55
C CYS A 558 -15.08 24.33 15.91
N THR A 559 -15.19 25.59 15.51
CA THR A 559 -16.38 26.18 14.87
C THR A 559 -16.19 26.43 13.38
N VAL A 560 -15.23 25.76 12.73
CA VAL A 560 -15.12 25.79 11.27
C VAL A 560 -16.38 25.20 10.65
N ASP A 561 -16.83 25.86 9.57
CA ASP A 561 -17.91 25.37 8.73
C ASP A 561 -17.64 23.91 8.30
N ALA A 562 -18.58 23.02 8.65
CA ALA A 562 -18.49 21.61 8.33
C ALA A 562 -18.40 21.34 6.81
N ALA A 563 -18.85 22.27 5.97
CA ALA A 563 -18.69 22.18 4.52
C ALA A 563 -17.23 22.33 4.03
N LYS A 564 -16.33 22.84 4.89
CA LYS A 564 -14.91 23.07 4.58
C LYS A 564 -13.98 21.99 5.12
N ILE A 565 -14.51 20.98 5.81
CA ILE A 565 -13.74 19.90 6.42
C ILE A 565 -14.33 18.56 6.02
N THR A 566 -13.45 17.62 5.73
CA THR A 566 -13.78 16.24 5.37
C THR A 566 -13.23 15.29 6.43
N CYS A 567 -13.74 14.05 6.50
CA CYS A 567 -13.18 13.02 7.39
C CYS A 567 -11.66 12.84 7.14
N SER A 568 -11.28 12.87 5.86
CA SER A 568 -9.90 12.71 5.39
C SER A 568 -8.95 13.82 5.85
N ASP A 569 -9.47 15.02 6.16
CA ASP A 569 -8.64 16.12 6.66
C ASP A 569 -8.05 15.85 8.04
N CYS A 570 -8.67 14.97 8.83
CA CYS A 570 -8.16 14.55 10.14
C CYS A 570 -7.63 13.12 10.11
N HIS A 571 -8.42 12.19 9.58
CA HIS A 571 -8.16 10.75 9.66
C HIS A 571 -7.22 10.22 8.57
N ASN A 572 -6.97 10.97 7.50
CA ASN A 572 -6.12 10.55 6.38
C ASN A 572 -4.93 11.50 6.21
N THR A 573 -4.29 11.80 7.35
CA THR A 573 -3.14 12.69 7.41
C THR A 573 -1.99 12.16 6.58
N LYS A 574 -1.35 13.06 5.83
CA LYS A 574 -0.22 12.70 4.96
C LYS A 574 1.06 12.79 5.74
N THR A 575 1.43 11.70 6.40
CA THR A 575 2.66 11.60 7.22
C THR A 575 3.86 11.16 6.38
N MET A 576 3.64 10.46 5.27
CA MET A 576 4.68 9.93 4.40
C MET A 576 4.98 10.89 3.23
N GLN A 577 6.23 10.92 2.78
CA GLN A 577 6.66 11.73 1.63
C GLN A 577 7.25 10.86 0.50
N THR A 578 6.76 11.07 -0.72
CA THR A 578 7.33 10.49 -1.94
C THR A 578 7.97 11.54 -2.84
N GLY A 579 7.27 12.64 -3.12
CA GLY A 579 7.70 13.76 -3.94
C GLY A 579 8.05 14.97 -3.06
N ALA A 580 7.56 16.15 -3.44
CA ALA A 580 7.82 17.39 -2.72
C ALA A 580 6.86 17.69 -1.56
N GLY A 581 5.82 16.86 -1.36
CA GLY A 581 4.72 17.21 -0.47
C GLY A 581 3.79 18.27 -1.06
N PHE A 582 2.94 18.85 -0.22
CA PHE A 582 1.96 19.89 -0.60
C PHE A 582 2.27 21.25 0.01
N GLY A 583 3.55 21.54 0.20
CA GLY A 583 4.03 22.85 0.65
C GLY A 583 3.87 23.08 2.16
N LYS A 584 3.73 24.36 2.53
CA LYS A 584 3.78 24.83 3.91
C LYS A 584 2.47 24.54 4.66
N GLY A 585 2.62 24.10 5.90
CA GLY A 585 1.59 24.10 6.93
C GLY A 585 1.55 25.43 7.68
N LEU A 586 1.12 25.39 8.95
CA LEU A 586 1.19 26.55 9.84
C LEU A 586 2.64 26.91 10.18
N THR A 587 2.83 28.14 10.66
CA THR A 587 4.13 28.64 11.11
C THR A 587 4.28 28.46 12.62
N GLY A 588 5.38 27.86 13.06
CA GLY A 588 5.73 27.78 14.47
C GLY A 588 6.20 29.11 15.05
N LYS A 589 6.45 29.13 16.36
CA LYS A 589 6.90 30.34 17.10
C LYS A 589 8.21 30.93 16.58
N ASP A 590 9.07 30.13 15.96
CA ASP A 590 10.37 30.53 15.41
C ASP A 590 10.29 31.04 13.96
N GLY A 591 9.07 31.22 13.42
CA GLY A 591 8.85 31.65 12.04
C GLY A 591 9.06 30.53 11.01
N LYS A 592 9.42 29.31 11.42
CA LYS A 592 9.57 28.17 10.51
C LYS A 592 8.24 27.49 10.26
N ASN A 593 8.09 26.95 9.05
CA ASN A 593 6.87 26.27 8.65
C ASN A 593 6.91 24.81 9.11
N TYR A 594 5.78 24.33 9.64
CA TYR A 594 5.45 22.92 9.56
C TYR A 594 5.23 22.56 8.10
N TRP A 595 5.42 21.31 7.74
CA TRP A 595 5.32 20.89 6.35
C TRP A 595 4.20 19.87 6.09
N MET A 596 3.63 19.94 4.89
CA MET A 596 2.66 18.97 4.39
C MET A 596 3.35 17.94 3.51
N ASN A 597 3.21 16.65 3.81
CA ASN A 597 3.67 15.59 2.92
C ASN A 597 2.54 15.16 1.95
N ASP A 598 2.83 14.19 1.07
CA ASP A 598 1.99 13.87 -0.10
C ASP A 598 1.41 12.44 -0.11
N ILE A 599 1.81 11.57 0.82
CA ILE A 599 1.26 10.21 0.94
C ILE A 599 0.50 10.06 2.26
N THR A 600 -0.77 9.67 2.12
CA THR A 600 -1.74 9.42 3.20
C THR A 600 -1.32 8.25 4.09
N SER A 601 -1.29 8.46 5.41
CA SER A 601 -1.24 7.37 6.39
C SER A 601 -2.51 6.52 6.32
N HIS A 602 -2.33 5.21 6.39
CA HIS A 602 -3.43 4.23 6.38
C HIS A 602 -3.71 3.66 7.78
N LEU A 603 -3.29 4.36 8.83
CA LEU A 603 -3.67 4.06 10.22
C LEU A 603 -5.13 4.50 10.51
N TYR A 604 -5.63 5.49 9.76
CA TYR A 604 -6.95 6.11 9.91
C TYR A 604 -7.22 6.76 11.29
N ASP A 605 -6.17 6.99 12.05
CA ASP A 605 -6.21 7.69 13.33
C ASP A 605 -6.02 9.21 13.15
N VAL A 606 -6.00 9.93 14.27
CA VAL A 606 -5.79 11.38 14.30
C VAL A 606 -4.58 11.65 15.20
N PRO A 607 -3.37 11.78 14.65
CA PRO A 607 -2.19 12.07 15.45
C PRO A 607 -2.34 13.44 16.13
N ARG A 608 -2.14 13.45 17.45
CA ARG A 608 -2.40 14.60 18.31
C ARG A 608 -1.17 15.49 18.48
N LYS A 609 -1.40 16.72 18.95
CA LYS A 609 -0.35 17.72 19.18
C LYS A 609 0.69 17.33 20.23
N ASP A 610 0.34 16.44 21.15
CA ASP A 610 1.21 15.90 22.20
C ASP A 610 2.00 14.67 21.73
N ASN A 611 1.82 14.23 20.48
CA ASN A 611 2.61 13.15 19.89
C ASN A 611 4.11 13.52 19.92
N LYS A 612 4.95 12.54 20.27
CA LYS A 612 6.42 12.68 20.39
C LYS A 612 7.14 13.04 19.08
N GLY A 613 6.51 12.84 17.93
CA GLY A 613 6.97 13.30 16.62
C GLY A 613 6.64 14.77 16.32
N VAL A 614 5.92 15.46 17.22
CA VAL A 614 5.46 16.85 17.03
C VAL A 614 5.85 17.73 18.21
N LYS A 615 5.46 17.36 19.43
CA LYS A 615 5.68 18.17 20.64
C LYS A 615 7.17 18.38 20.89
N GLY A 616 7.60 19.63 20.93
CA GLY A 616 9.02 19.99 21.11
C GLY A 616 9.93 19.65 19.90
N VAL A 617 9.37 19.23 18.77
CA VAL A 617 10.12 18.98 17.53
C VAL A 617 10.07 20.24 16.67
N ALA A 618 11.22 20.66 16.14
CA ALA A 618 11.29 21.85 15.28
C ALA A 618 10.34 21.73 14.07
N PRO A 619 9.62 22.80 13.66
CA PRO A 619 8.60 22.70 12.61
C PRO A 619 9.06 22.04 11.31
N GLY A 620 10.31 22.30 10.89
CA GLY A 620 10.89 21.72 9.68
C GLY A 620 11.16 20.21 9.76
N ALA A 621 11.16 19.61 10.94
CA ALA A 621 11.43 18.20 11.19
C ALA A 621 10.25 17.47 11.86
N ALA A 622 9.18 18.17 12.23
CA ALA A 622 8.02 17.60 12.88
C ALA A 622 7.19 16.73 11.92
N MET A 623 6.56 15.70 12.47
CA MET A 623 5.60 14.88 11.75
C MET A 623 4.40 15.75 11.31
N PRO A 624 3.96 15.70 10.05
CA PRO A 624 2.73 16.37 9.64
C PRO A 624 1.52 15.78 10.37
N ILE A 625 0.73 16.64 11.03
CA ILE A 625 -0.51 16.25 11.72
C ILE A 625 -1.66 17.20 11.34
N PRO A 626 -2.93 16.84 11.57
CA PRO A 626 -4.06 17.75 11.32
C PRO A 626 -3.91 19.11 11.99
N TYR A 627 -3.38 19.13 13.21
CA TYR A 627 -3.21 20.34 14.00
C TYR A 627 -2.26 21.37 13.37
N THR A 628 -1.30 20.92 12.54
CA THR A 628 -0.30 21.79 11.90
C THR A 628 -0.64 22.14 10.44
N LYS A 629 -1.82 21.75 9.95
CA LYS A 629 -2.27 22.03 8.57
C LYS A 629 -2.70 23.49 8.39
N PRO A 630 -2.65 24.06 7.17
CA PRO A 630 -3.08 25.44 6.91
C PRO A 630 -4.53 25.74 7.31
N CYS A 631 -5.46 24.79 7.11
CA CYS A 631 -6.84 24.91 7.55
C CYS A 631 -6.98 25.01 9.08
N GLY A 632 -5.95 24.58 9.82
CA GLY A 632 -5.88 24.62 11.27
C GLY A 632 -5.76 26.04 11.84
N ALA A 633 -5.38 27.08 11.09
CA ALA A 633 -5.24 28.43 11.67
C ALA A 633 -6.53 28.97 12.30
N ALA A 634 -7.69 28.50 11.83
CA ALA A 634 -9.01 28.84 12.39
C ALA A 634 -9.38 28.02 13.64
N CYS A 635 -8.67 26.93 13.93
CA CYS A 635 -8.98 25.97 15.00
C CYS A 635 -7.83 25.74 16.00
N HIS A 636 -6.59 26.06 15.62
CA HIS A 636 -5.37 25.53 16.22
C HIS A 636 -4.28 26.60 16.25
N ASP A 637 -3.69 26.78 17.42
CA ASP A 637 -2.52 27.65 17.63
C ASP A 637 -1.27 26.79 17.81
N THR A 638 -0.28 26.99 16.93
CA THR A 638 0.98 26.24 16.93
C THR A 638 2.11 26.94 17.67
N LYS A 639 1.88 28.14 18.24
CA LYS A 639 2.89 28.90 19.01
C LYS A 639 3.38 28.14 20.25
N ASN A 640 2.53 27.27 20.80
CA ASN A 640 2.79 26.51 22.04
C ASN A 640 3.14 25.02 21.81
N LEU A 641 3.47 24.62 20.57
CA LEU A 641 3.89 23.25 20.24
C LEU A 641 5.35 22.95 20.59
#